data_AF-A0A3P7DBH8-F1
#
_entry.id   AF-A0A3P7DBH8-F1
#
_cell.length_a   1.000
_cell.length_b   1.000
_cell.length_c   1.000
_cell.angle_alpha   90.00
_cell.angle_beta   90.00
_cell.angle_gamma   90.00
#
_symmetry.space_group_name_H-M   'P 1'
#
loop_
_entity.id
_entity.type
_entity.pdbx_description
1 polymer ?
#
loop_
_entity_poly.entity_id
_entity_poly.type
_entity_poly.pdbx_seq_one_letter_code
_entity_poly.pdbx_strand_id
1 'polypeptide(L)'
;MNIISRSRWLRCRIWRFFTIRTFLIFIFCCIILEITLGLPSYKQEDDVHTEYPRDFDSKEVTHSPFKTVKDLQKLKWNEKPVQELVEKKDDRKSKLETIAPFKQPLASLQSVRMRNQDEAQNSTKASYDESFYANRIIHFDLKGAAPKISYLKEVLRLIKANGATGILLEWEDTFPFSGILAENRNSDAYTVEEVRNLLETAKSLKLDVIPLVPTFGHLEWILKVEKFRQYRQNDMFPQVICLADDDGVSVVLEAIRQVVQLHQSFGITYFHIGADEAFQFGECLKDRRWLKENKNKEKDHLAAMHLAKIANYIKTLIPNVRVLAWYDMIKLFESSLIELYHLDKLLEVVVWDYSETLQQQNETFAKIIDKCEFYETLKIFLIILQEFTWNSLAAKFPIVWGSSAYKGANGPLSAFLDLKHYFRNNKSWITHRKAYGTLFRTFRGLIITGWQRYDHFAVLCELLPVALPSVVLNLLVAKAGDKFSTQSIIKAATAALNCTSRISLEYMHSFDSCNFPGVELFSVIHSLRNHIKVIKSEVFESHQVKGWLNRFNIHHGYTQLWYLLQMKSIIEMHISDMLNLTKMVQSLMQPIFRKNTIDEWLYEYTDPIIEQLRELLQHISELKMQRTFAVRNFDIKRKQMHAS
;
A
#
# COMPACT_ATOMS: atom_id res chain seq x y z
N MET A 1 -52.51 -4.66 29.44
CA MET A 1 -51.95 -4.86 28.08
C MET A 1 -50.41 -4.91 28.02
N ASN A 2 -49.64 -4.30 28.95
CA ASN A 2 -48.16 -4.32 28.90
C ASN A 2 -47.45 -5.64 29.29
N ILE A 3 -48.15 -6.64 29.84
CA ILE A 3 -47.52 -7.94 30.20
C ILE A 3 -47.54 -8.93 29.02
N ILE A 4 -48.48 -8.79 28.09
CA ILE A 4 -48.63 -9.72 26.94
C ILE A 4 -47.63 -9.40 25.82
N SER A 5 -47.15 -8.15 25.69
CA SER A 5 -46.14 -7.80 24.67
C SER A 5 -44.73 -8.32 25.03
N ARG A 6 -44.39 -8.38 26.32
CA ARG A 6 -43.08 -8.90 26.78
C ARG A 6 -42.91 -10.41 26.55
N SER A 7 -43.96 -11.21 26.68
CA SER A 7 -43.86 -12.67 26.44
C SER A 7 -43.72 -13.01 24.96
N ARG A 8 -44.37 -12.25 24.07
CA ARG A 8 -44.21 -12.36 22.61
C ARG A 8 -42.79 -11.97 22.17
N TRP A 9 -42.20 -10.94 22.78
CA TRP A 9 -40.84 -10.50 22.47
C TRP A 9 -39.77 -11.53 22.90
N LEU A 10 -39.94 -12.17 24.07
CA LEU A 10 -39.05 -13.27 24.49
C LEU A 10 -39.19 -14.51 23.59
N ARG A 11 -40.42 -14.90 23.20
CA ARG A 11 -40.61 -16.04 22.29
C ARG A 11 -39.98 -15.78 20.93
N CYS A 12 -40.10 -14.58 20.35
CA CYS A 12 -39.40 -14.24 19.11
C CYS A 12 -37.88 -14.25 19.23
N ARG A 13 -37.32 -13.85 20.38
CA ARG A 13 -35.85 -13.92 20.62
C ARG A 13 -35.37 -15.36 20.75
N ILE A 14 -36.09 -16.21 21.48
CA ILE A 14 -35.74 -17.63 21.65
C ILE A 14 -35.86 -18.37 20.31
N TRP A 15 -36.91 -18.09 19.52
CA TRP A 15 -37.06 -18.68 18.19
C TRP A 15 -35.97 -18.19 17.23
N ARG A 16 -35.61 -16.90 17.26
CA ARG A 16 -34.45 -16.38 16.49
C ARG A 16 -33.14 -17.06 16.88
N PHE A 17 -32.90 -17.29 18.17
CA PHE A 17 -31.70 -18.00 18.64
C PHE A 17 -31.67 -19.46 18.20
N PHE A 18 -32.81 -20.17 18.27
CA PHE A 18 -32.91 -21.55 17.78
C PHE A 18 -32.68 -21.63 16.27
N THR A 19 -33.30 -20.73 15.48
CA THR A 19 -33.09 -20.71 14.03
C THR A 19 -31.65 -20.36 13.66
N ILE A 20 -31.01 -19.43 14.37
CA ILE A 20 -29.61 -19.07 14.09
C ILE A 20 -28.67 -20.23 14.40
N ARG A 21 -28.87 -20.96 15.51
CA ARG A 21 -27.99 -22.07 15.87
C ARG A 21 -28.14 -23.24 14.89
N THR A 22 -29.36 -23.61 14.52
CA THR A 22 -29.60 -24.64 13.49
C THR A 22 -29.05 -24.23 12.13
N PHE A 23 -29.18 -22.93 11.79
CA PHE A 23 -28.64 -22.37 10.55
C PHE A 23 -27.11 -22.35 10.51
N LEU A 24 -26.45 -21.99 11.63
CA LEU A 24 -24.99 -22.06 11.76
C LEU A 24 -24.48 -23.49 11.66
N ILE A 25 -25.20 -24.47 12.24
CA ILE A 25 -24.87 -25.90 12.08
C ILE A 25 -25.01 -26.29 10.60
N PHE A 26 -26.07 -25.86 9.92
CA PHE A 26 -26.28 -26.19 8.51
C PHE A 26 -25.19 -25.59 7.62
N ILE A 27 -24.81 -24.33 7.81
CA ILE A 27 -23.69 -23.70 7.10
C ILE A 27 -22.38 -24.41 7.42
N PHE A 28 -22.11 -24.71 8.70
CA PHE A 28 -20.90 -25.44 9.10
C PHE A 28 -20.85 -26.82 8.44
N CYS A 29 -21.97 -27.54 8.37
CA CYS A 29 -22.09 -28.79 7.64
C CYS A 29 -21.86 -28.61 6.13
N CYS A 30 -22.40 -27.57 5.49
CA CYS A 30 -22.15 -27.29 4.08
C CYS A 30 -20.68 -26.94 3.80
N ILE A 31 -20.04 -26.14 4.66
CA ILE A 31 -18.62 -25.79 4.55
C ILE A 31 -17.76 -27.04 4.74
N ILE A 32 -18.04 -27.88 5.74
CA ILE A 32 -17.33 -29.15 5.90
C ILE A 32 -17.56 -30.05 4.69
N LEU A 33 -18.79 -30.16 4.18
CA LEU A 33 -19.10 -30.98 3.00
C LEU A 33 -18.30 -30.51 1.77
N GLU A 34 -18.26 -29.21 1.50
CA GLU A 34 -17.46 -28.59 0.43
C GLU A 34 -15.96 -28.81 0.62
N ILE A 35 -15.43 -28.66 1.85
CA ILE A 35 -14.01 -28.94 2.14
C ILE A 35 -13.71 -30.44 1.93
N THR A 36 -14.61 -31.32 2.34
CA THR A 36 -14.41 -32.78 2.19
C THR A 36 -14.59 -33.27 0.76
N LEU A 37 -15.40 -32.61 -0.07
CA LEU A 37 -15.63 -32.98 -1.47
C LEU A 37 -14.69 -32.24 -2.45
N GLY A 38 -14.14 -31.09 -2.04
CA GLY A 38 -13.32 -30.22 -2.88
C GLY A 38 -11.81 -30.38 -2.72
N LEU A 39 -11.33 -31.27 -1.83
CA LEU A 39 -9.91 -31.61 -1.74
C LEU A 39 -9.59 -32.71 -2.77
N PRO A 40 -8.81 -32.43 -3.83
CA PRO A 40 -8.12 -33.49 -4.55
C PRO A 40 -7.20 -34.15 -3.54
N SER A 41 -7.26 -35.48 -3.41
CA SER A 41 -6.24 -36.23 -2.70
C SER A 41 -4.91 -35.95 -3.40
N TYR A 42 -4.10 -35.04 -2.87
CA TYR A 42 -2.71 -34.91 -3.27
C TYR A 42 -1.99 -36.13 -2.67
N LYS A 43 -2.06 -37.26 -3.39
CA LYS A 43 -1.15 -38.37 -3.17
C LYS A 43 0.23 -37.85 -3.55
N GLN A 44 1.09 -37.80 -2.55
CA GLN A 44 2.52 -37.67 -2.72
C GLN A 44 2.97 -38.93 -3.49
N GLU A 45 3.06 -38.83 -4.81
CA GLU A 45 3.82 -39.78 -5.62
C GLU A 45 5.30 -39.49 -5.36
N ASP A 46 5.89 -40.35 -4.53
CA ASP A 46 7.33 -40.53 -4.45
C ASP A 46 7.80 -41.10 -5.79
N ASP A 47 8.20 -40.24 -6.72
CA ASP A 47 8.87 -40.66 -7.96
C ASP A 47 10.26 -40.04 -8.10
N VAL A 48 11.22 -40.93 -7.84
CA VAL A 48 12.49 -41.13 -8.56
C VAL A 48 13.48 -39.97 -8.58
N HIS A 49 14.48 -40.13 -7.71
CA HIS A 49 15.83 -39.62 -7.88
C HIS A 49 16.34 -39.78 -9.32
N THR A 50 16.54 -38.67 -10.02
CA THR A 50 17.52 -38.59 -11.11
C THR A 50 18.58 -37.57 -10.73
N GLU A 51 19.73 -38.10 -10.26
CA GLU A 51 21.00 -37.39 -10.24
C GLU A 51 21.34 -36.93 -11.66
N TYR A 52 21.44 -35.61 -11.85
CA TYR A 52 22.24 -35.05 -12.94
C TYR A 52 23.62 -34.69 -12.39
N PRO A 53 24.69 -35.43 -12.73
CA PRO A 53 26.04 -34.93 -12.61
C PRO A 53 26.37 -34.10 -13.86
N ARG A 54 27.01 -32.94 -13.65
CA ARG A 54 28.05 -32.32 -14.50
C ARG A 54 28.09 -30.80 -14.23
N ASP A 55 29.09 -30.38 -13.47
CA ASP A 55 30.33 -29.74 -13.97
C ASP A 55 30.14 -28.23 -14.11
N PHE A 56 30.47 -27.50 -13.04
CA PHE A 56 30.93 -26.13 -13.16
C PHE A 56 32.40 -26.09 -12.77
N ASP A 57 33.19 -25.98 -13.83
CA ASP A 57 34.63 -25.85 -13.89
C ASP A 57 35.12 -24.76 -12.93
N SER A 58 36.00 -25.15 -12.03
CA SER A 58 36.67 -24.28 -11.06
C SER A 58 37.66 -23.36 -11.80
N LYS A 59 37.31 -22.08 -11.97
CA LYS A 59 38.27 -21.03 -12.28
C LYS A 59 38.21 -19.92 -11.24
N GLU A 60 39.21 -19.97 -10.37
CA GLU A 60 39.87 -18.85 -9.68
C GLU A 60 39.03 -17.58 -9.48
N VAL A 61 38.34 -17.49 -8.34
CA VAL A 61 38.06 -16.20 -7.72
C VAL A 61 39.00 -16.04 -6.54
N THR A 62 40.02 -15.24 -6.79
CA THR A 62 41.04 -14.81 -5.85
C THR A 62 40.41 -14.21 -4.60
N HIS A 63 40.86 -14.73 -3.45
CA HIS A 63 40.55 -14.22 -2.13
C HIS A 63 40.85 -12.72 -2.02
N SER A 64 39.79 -11.91 -1.85
CA SER A 64 39.92 -10.52 -1.40
C SER A 64 39.54 -10.45 0.08
N PRO A 65 40.47 -10.09 0.98
CA PRO A 65 40.23 -10.09 2.42
C PRO A 65 39.68 -8.72 2.84
N PHE A 66 38.37 -8.53 2.90
CA PHE A 66 37.82 -7.25 3.38
C PHE A 66 36.80 -7.39 4.52
N LYS A 67 37.35 -7.16 5.72
CA LYS A 67 36.78 -6.58 6.95
C LYS A 67 35.28 -6.25 6.91
N THR A 68 34.42 -7.04 7.56
CA THR A 68 33.10 -6.54 8.05
C THR A 68 32.44 -7.36 9.16
N VAL A 69 32.99 -8.50 9.58
CA VAL A 69 32.38 -9.36 10.63
C VAL A 69 32.66 -8.87 12.07
N LYS A 70 33.61 -7.95 12.28
CA LYS A 70 34.00 -7.50 13.63
C LYS A 70 33.04 -6.49 14.29
N ASP A 71 32.20 -5.79 13.53
CA ASP A 71 31.24 -4.84 14.11
C ASP A 71 29.93 -5.50 14.57
N LEU A 72 29.54 -6.64 13.97
CA LEU A 72 28.37 -7.43 14.38
C LEU A 72 28.55 -8.11 15.76
N GLN A 73 29.80 -8.37 16.18
CA GLN A 73 30.08 -9.01 17.47
C GLN A 73 29.77 -8.13 18.70
N LYS A 74 29.58 -6.81 18.52
CA LYS A 74 29.11 -5.91 19.60
C LYS A 74 27.60 -5.95 19.83
N LEU A 75 26.84 -6.63 18.96
CA LEU A 75 25.39 -6.75 19.04
C LEU A 75 24.90 -8.04 19.72
N LYS A 76 25.80 -8.86 20.28
CA LYS A 76 25.42 -10.06 21.04
C LYS A 76 24.67 -9.67 22.32
N TRP A 77 23.35 -9.85 22.29
CA TRP A 77 22.47 -9.66 23.44
C TRP A 77 22.51 -10.90 24.33
N ASN A 78 22.68 -10.69 25.65
CA ASN A 78 22.54 -11.73 26.66
C ASN A 78 21.04 -11.94 26.91
N GLU A 79 20.53 -13.13 26.60
CA GLU A 79 19.19 -13.55 27.02
C GLU A 79 19.12 -13.61 28.55
N LYS A 80 18.45 -12.63 29.16
CA LYS A 80 17.81 -12.84 30.47
C LYS A 80 16.29 -12.80 30.27
N PRO A 81 15.54 -13.73 30.89
CA PRO A 81 14.10 -13.82 30.72
C PRO A 81 13.39 -12.53 31.14
N VAL A 82 12.40 -12.13 30.34
CA VAL A 82 11.60 -10.89 30.41
C VAL A 82 10.70 -10.80 31.66
N GLN A 83 10.90 -11.64 32.67
CA GLN A 83 10.04 -11.71 33.87
C GLN A 83 10.43 -10.74 35.01
N GLU A 84 11.53 -9.99 34.93
CA GLU A 84 12.04 -9.16 36.06
C GLU A 84 11.78 -7.64 35.95
N LEU A 85 10.99 -7.15 34.99
CA LEU A 85 10.85 -5.69 34.73
C LEU A 85 9.55 -5.02 35.24
N VAL A 86 8.82 -5.60 36.20
CA VAL A 86 7.54 -5.04 36.71
C VAL A 86 7.58 -4.57 38.17
N GLU A 87 8.67 -4.74 38.91
CA GLU A 87 8.77 -4.30 40.31
C GLU A 87 9.79 -3.17 40.49
N LYS A 88 9.41 -1.92 40.19
CA LYS A 88 9.93 -0.67 40.81
C LYS A 88 9.45 0.58 40.08
N LYS A 89 8.47 1.28 40.68
CA LYS A 89 8.34 2.75 40.84
C LYS A 89 6.87 3.17 40.87
N ASP A 90 6.24 2.89 41.99
CA ASP A 90 5.15 3.71 42.52
C ASP A 90 5.81 4.55 43.63
N ASP A 91 5.97 5.85 43.38
CA ASP A 91 6.15 6.92 44.38
C ASP A 91 6.65 8.19 43.70
N ARG A 92 5.74 9.14 43.47
CA ARG A 92 5.91 10.58 43.78
C ARG A 92 4.66 11.37 43.37
N LYS A 93 3.77 11.53 44.35
CA LYS A 93 2.77 12.59 44.41
C LYS A 93 3.43 13.95 44.72
N SER A 94 2.72 14.99 44.27
CA SER A 94 2.75 16.39 44.73
C SER A 94 3.86 17.30 44.18
N LYS A 95 3.47 18.23 43.30
CA LYS A 95 3.40 19.67 43.60
C LYS A 95 2.73 20.41 42.43
N LEU A 96 1.50 20.84 42.65
CA LEU A 96 0.85 21.94 41.93
C LEU A 96 1.40 23.24 42.50
N GLU A 97 1.78 24.19 41.65
CA GLU A 97 1.76 25.60 41.98
C GLU A 97 1.47 26.44 40.73
N THR A 98 0.50 27.32 40.93
CA THR A 98 -0.19 28.25 40.03
C THR A 98 0.63 29.47 39.66
N ILE A 99 0.56 29.93 38.40
CA ILE A 99 0.78 31.36 38.04
C ILE A 99 -0.27 31.80 37.00
N ALA A 100 -0.89 32.94 37.32
CA ALA A 100 -2.07 33.57 36.74
C ALA A 100 -1.80 34.37 35.43
N PRO A 101 -2.85 34.82 34.70
CA PRO A 101 -2.72 35.38 33.35
C PRO A 101 -2.65 36.91 33.34
N PHE A 102 -1.90 37.47 32.39
CA PHE A 102 -1.81 38.92 32.16
C PHE A 102 -2.63 39.33 30.91
N LYS A 103 -3.63 40.19 31.13
CA LYS A 103 -4.34 40.98 30.10
C LYS A 103 -3.76 42.40 30.12
N GLN A 104 -3.65 43.07 28.96
CA GLN A 104 -4.14 44.45 28.69
C GLN A 104 -3.76 44.99 27.29
N PRO A 105 -4.38 46.09 26.77
CA PRO A 105 -5.09 46.05 25.48
C PRO A 105 -4.75 47.17 24.45
N LEU A 106 -5.38 47.02 23.27
CA LEU A 106 -5.79 47.98 22.22
C LEU A 106 -5.13 49.37 22.07
N ALA A 107 -4.57 49.59 20.87
CA ALA A 107 -4.72 50.74 19.95
C ALA A 107 -3.88 50.42 18.69
N SER A 108 -4.14 50.79 17.43
CA SER A 108 -5.10 51.66 16.76
C SER A 108 -5.08 51.34 15.25
N LEU A 109 -6.16 51.72 14.57
CA LEU A 109 -6.47 51.63 13.13
C LEU A 109 -5.35 52.05 12.16
N GLN A 110 -5.27 51.37 10.99
CA GLN A 110 -5.48 51.94 9.65
C GLN A 110 -5.01 50.98 8.53
N SER A 111 -5.94 50.39 7.79
CA SER A 111 -5.99 50.46 6.31
C SER A 111 -7.12 49.61 5.76
N VAL A 112 -7.86 50.24 4.86
CA VAL A 112 -9.11 49.79 4.23
C VAL A 112 -8.76 49.38 2.80
N ARG A 113 -8.96 48.11 2.45
CA ARG A 113 -9.42 47.60 1.14
C ARG A 113 -9.28 46.07 1.10
N MET A 114 -10.20 45.40 0.39
CA MET A 114 -10.47 43.96 0.36
C MET A 114 -11.32 43.45 1.53
N ARG A 115 -12.65 43.46 1.39
CA ARG A 115 -13.55 42.91 2.42
C ARG A 115 -14.70 42.04 1.89
N ASN A 116 -14.67 41.58 0.63
CA ASN A 116 -15.78 40.81 0.05
C ASN A 116 -15.43 39.38 -0.43
N GLN A 117 -14.28 38.80 -0.05
CA GLN A 117 -13.93 37.40 -0.35
C GLN A 117 -13.56 36.56 0.90
N ASP A 118 -13.07 37.20 1.97
CA ASP A 118 -12.63 36.51 3.19
C ASP A 118 -13.78 36.01 4.09
N GLU A 119 -14.97 36.61 4.03
CA GLU A 119 -16.11 36.21 4.88
C GLU A 119 -16.73 34.86 4.45
N ALA A 120 -16.64 34.50 3.16
CA ALA A 120 -17.08 33.19 2.67
C ALA A 120 -16.05 32.07 2.96
N GLN A 121 -14.76 32.40 2.97
CA GLN A 121 -13.69 31.46 3.31
C GLN A 121 -13.57 31.19 4.82
N ASN A 122 -13.88 32.18 5.68
CA ASN A 122 -13.86 31.98 7.13
C ASN A 122 -15.09 31.24 7.67
N SER A 123 -16.27 31.40 7.07
CA SER A 123 -17.49 30.68 7.53
C SER A 123 -17.44 29.17 7.29
N THR A 124 -16.72 28.71 6.25
CA THR A 124 -16.56 27.27 5.98
C THR A 124 -15.45 26.63 6.80
N LYS A 125 -14.40 27.39 7.18
CA LYS A 125 -13.28 26.89 7.99
C LYS A 125 -13.66 26.69 9.46
N ALA A 126 -14.56 27.52 10.00
CA ALA A 126 -14.98 27.49 11.40
C ALA A 126 -15.90 26.32 11.79
N SER A 127 -16.61 25.67 10.85
CA SER A 127 -17.52 24.56 11.20
C SER A 127 -16.84 23.21 11.47
N TYR A 128 -15.51 23.12 11.27
CA TYR A 128 -14.75 21.86 11.34
C TYR A 128 -14.04 21.61 12.68
N ASP A 129 -14.35 22.35 13.74
CA ASP A 129 -13.51 22.40 14.96
C ASP A 129 -13.53 21.13 15.85
N GLU A 130 -14.32 20.11 15.49
CA GLU A 130 -14.20 18.76 16.04
C GLU A 130 -13.98 17.74 14.92
N SER A 131 -12.73 17.33 14.71
CA SER A 131 -12.36 16.33 13.69
C SER A 131 -12.77 14.92 14.09
N PHE A 132 -13.28 14.14 13.13
CA PHE A 132 -13.74 12.76 13.36
C PHE A 132 -12.61 11.81 13.79
N TYR A 133 -11.52 11.71 13.02
CA TYR A 133 -10.30 11.05 13.48
C TYR A 133 -9.35 12.04 14.13
N ALA A 134 -8.85 11.71 15.34
CA ALA A 134 -7.84 12.53 16.01
C ALA A 134 -6.52 12.57 15.23
N ASN A 135 -6.05 11.40 14.77
CA ASN A 135 -4.86 11.28 13.92
C ASN A 135 -5.27 10.99 12.47
N ARG A 136 -4.80 11.82 11.53
CA ARG A 136 -5.01 11.70 10.09
C ARG A 136 -3.65 11.73 9.43
N ILE A 137 -3.12 10.55 9.16
CA ILE A 137 -1.73 10.35 8.74
C ILE A 137 -1.73 10.08 7.23
N ILE A 138 -0.91 10.81 6.48
CA ILE A 138 -0.67 10.50 5.07
C ILE A 138 0.58 9.64 4.97
N HIS A 139 0.44 8.47 4.36
CA HIS A 139 1.56 7.59 4.11
C HIS A 139 2.21 7.86 2.75
N PHE A 140 3.53 7.86 2.77
CA PHE A 140 4.38 7.98 1.60
C PHE A 140 5.24 6.72 1.55
N ASP A 141 4.92 5.86 0.59
CA ASP A 141 5.80 4.81 0.17
C ASP A 141 6.89 5.39 -0.74
N LEU A 142 8.14 5.29 -0.32
CA LEU A 142 9.28 5.87 -1.01
C LEU A 142 10.12 4.82 -1.74
N LYS A 143 9.71 3.55 -1.76
CA LYS A 143 10.50 2.45 -2.33
C LYS A 143 10.68 2.60 -3.84
N GLY A 144 11.92 2.51 -4.32
CA GLY A 144 12.30 2.58 -5.74
C GLY A 144 12.14 3.93 -6.46
N ALA A 145 11.22 4.80 -6.04
CA ALA A 145 10.84 6.02 -6.78
C ALA A 145 10.61 7.24 -5.86
N ALA A 146 11.68 7.63 -5.17
CA ALA A 146 11.73 8.80 -4.30
C ALA A 146 11.45 10.12 -5.03
N PRO A 147 10.36 10.86 -4.70
CA PRO A 147 10.17 12.22 -5.19
C PRO A 147 11.23 13.17 -4.62
N LYS A 148 11.60 14.21 -5.36
CA LYS A 148 12.55 15.24 -4.89
C LYS A 148 12.04 15.93 -3.64
N ILE A 149 12.95 16.27 -2.72
CA ILE A 149 12.61 16.94 -1.45
C ILE A 149 11.89 18.26 -1.68
N SER A 150 12.26 19.03 -2.71
CA SER A 150 11.58 20.29 -3.08
C SER A 150 10.08 20.10 -3.26
N TYR A 151 9.69 19.08 -4.03
CA TYR A 151 8.31 18.73 -4.30
C TYR A 151 7.60 18.21 -3.04
N LEU A 152 8.24 17.30 -2.28
CA LEU A 152 7.66 16.80 -1.02
C LEU A 152 7.34 17.93 -0.05
N LYS A 153 8.16 18.98 0.05
CA LYS A 153 7.85 20.14 0.90
C LYS A 153 6.55 20.85 0.49
N GLU A 154 6.26 20.97 -0.80
CA GLU A 154 5.01 21.54 -1.29
C GLU A 154 3.82 20.66 -0.91
N VAL A 155 3.97 19.33 -1.07
CA VAL A 155 2.97 18.36 -0.65
C VAL A 155 2.72 18.43 0.86
N LEU A 156 3.76 18.48 1.69
CA LEU A 156 3.64 18.58 3.14
C LEU A 156 2.84 19.83 3.58
N ARG A 157 3.07 20.98 2.92
CA ARG A 157 2.29 22.20 3.18
C ARG A 157 0.82 22.01 2.80
N LEU A 158 0.55 21.41 1.64
CA LEU A 158 -0.81 21.16 1.16
C LEU A 158 -1.58 20.22 2.11
N ILE A 159 -1.00 19.09 2.51
CA ILE A 159 -1.69 18.14 3.40
C ILE A 159 -1.90 18.76 4.79
N LYS A 160 -0.94 19.54 5.30
CA LYS A 160 -1.09 20.22 6.59
C LYS A 160 -2.23 21.23 6.56
N ALA A 161 -2.31 22.04 5.50
CA ALA A 161 -3.38 23.01 5.31
C ALA A 161 -4.77 22.36 5.26
N ASN A 162 -4.84 21.10 4.81
CA ASN A 162 -6.07 20.31 4.69
C ASN A 162 -6.32 19.35 5.85
N GLY A 163 -5.56 19.50 6.93
CA GLY A 163 -5.84 18.83 8.20
C GLY A 163 -5.07 17.55 8.45
N ALA A 164 -4.03 17.20 7.69
CA ALA A 164 -3.12 16.14 8.11
C ALA A 164 -2.50 16.46 9.49
N THR A 165 -2.41 15.46 10.36
CA THR A 165 -1.76 15.57 11.68
C THR A 165 -0.36 15.00 11.68
N GLY A 166 -0.05 14.14 10.73
CA GLY A 166 1.27 13.54 10.58
C GLY A 166 1.45 12.84 9.24
N ILE A 167 2.63 12.26 9.07
CA ILE A 167 3.02 11.51 7.89
C ILE A 167 3.65 10.18 8.32
N LEU A 168 3.41 9.12 7.55
CA LEU A 168 4.09 7.83 7.68
C LEU A 168 5.08 7.72 6.52
N LEU A 169 6.36 7.65 6.81
CA LEU A 169 7.43 7.55 5.81
C LEU A 169 7.96 6.12 5.82
N GLU A 170 7.70 5.39 4.75
CA GLU A 170 8.20 4.04 4.58
C GLU A 170 9.57 4.03 3.91
N TRP A 171 10.55 3.56 4.69
CA TRP A 171 11.96 3.58 4.35
C TRP A 171 12.45 2.19 3.96
N GLU A 172 12.96 2.12 2.72
CA GLU A 172 13.66 0.98 2.15
C GLU A 172 14.90 1.47 1.40
N ASP A 173 15.11 1.02 0.17
CA ASP A 173 16.27 1.34 -0.67
C ASP A 173 16.53 2.83 -0.91
N THR A 174 15.54 3.71 -0.75
CA THR A 174 15.71 5.16 -0.92
C THR A 174 16.23 5.90 0.32
N PHE A 175 16.35 5.23 1.46
CA PHE A 175 17.00 5.81 2.65
C PHE A 175 18.54 5.81 2.50
N PRO A 176 19.27 6.81 3.03
CA PRO A 176 20.73 6.88 3.01
C PRO A 176 21.42 5.85 3.93
N PHE A 177 21.11 4.56 3.78
CA PHE A 177 21.77 3.51 4.52
C PHE A 177 23.29 3.50 4.32
N SER A 178 24.01 3.12 5.37
CA SER A 178 25.47 3.07 5.43
C SER A 178 25.94 1.69 5.90
N GLY A 179 27.26 1.45 5.85
CA GLY A 179 27.84 0.20 6.33
C GLY A 179 27.35 -1.01 5.53
N ILE A 180 26.90 -2.05 6.22
CA ILE A 180 26.53 -3.34 5.60
C ILE A 180 25.37 -3.22 4.60
N LEU A 181 24.50 -2.21 4.77
CA LEU A 181 23.34 -1.93 3.93
C LEU A 181 23.62 -0.93 2.79
N ALA A 182 24.84 -0.39 2.68
CA ALA A 182 25.15 0.67 1.72
C ALA A 182 24.97 0.23 0.26
N GLU A 183 25.19 -1.05 -0.04
CA GLU A 183 25.05 -1.67 -1.37
C GLU A 183 23.58 -1.92 -1.77
N ASN A 184 22.67 -1.96 -0.79
CA ASN A 184 21.24 -2.17 -1.03
C ASN A 184 20.49 -0.88 -1.35
N ARG A 185 21.18 0.26 -1.26
CA ARG A 185 20.58 1.55 -1.60
C ARG A 185 20.30 1.64 -3.08
N ASN A 186 19.17 2.27 -3.37
CA ASN A 186 18.88 2.82 -4.68
C ASN A 186 19.99 3.81 -5.06
N SER A 187 20.40 3.82 -6.34
CA SER A 187 21.34 4.82 -6.86
C SER A 187 20.79 6.25 -6.72
N ASP A 188 19.46 6.39 -6.69
CA ASP A 188 18.71 7.60 -6.49
C ASP A 188 18.26 7.83 -5.04
N ALA A 189 18.82 7.09 -4.08
CA ALA A 189 18.54 7.29 -2.66
C ALA A 189 18.79 8.74 -2.22
N TYR A 190 18.03 9.18 -1.22
CA TYR A 190 18.23 10.48 -0.61
C TYR A 190 19.60 10.56 0.05
N THR A 191 20.17 11.75 0.12
CA THR A 191 21.29 12.03 1.03
C THR A 191 20.80 12.18 2.46
N VAL A 192 21.74 12.13 3.42
CA VAL A 192 21.42 12.36 4.84
C VAL A 192 20.85 13.79 5.03
N GLU A 193 21.39 14.76 4.30
CA GLU A 193 20.96 16.15 4.30
C GLU A 193 19.55 16.31 3.72
N GLU A 194 19.22 15.59 2.64
CA GLU A 194 17.88 15.57 2.05
C GLU A 194 16.83 15.04 3.04
N VAL A 195 17.13 13.92 3.73
CA VAL A 195 16.23 13.38 4.76
C VAL A 195 16.09 14.35 5.93
N ARG A 196 17.18 14.93 6.45
CA ARG A 196 17.11 15.95 7.53
C ARG A 196 16.23 17.12 7.13
N ASN A 197 16.35 17.59 5.89
CA ASN A 197 15.58 18.70 5.37
C ASN A 197 14.07 18.39 5.27
N LEU A 198 13.72 17.16 4.89
CA LEU A 198 12.35 16.66 4.91
C LEU A 198 11.78 16.65 6.34
N LEU A 199 12.52 16.07 7.29
CA LEU A 199 12.11 15.95 8.68
C LEU A 199 11.98 17.32 9.37
N GLU A 200 12.91 18.24 9.10
CA GLU A 200 12.85 19.63 9.57
C GLU A 200 11.59 20.33 9.04
N THR A 201 11.27 20.14 7.76
CA THR A 201 10.05 20.70 7.17
C THR A 201 8.80 20.15 7.86
N ALA A 202 8.69 18.83 8.02
CA ALA A 202 7.55 18.20 8.69
C ALA A 202 7.37 18.71 10.14
N LYS A 203 8.48 18.81 10.89
CA LYS A 203 8.49 19.34 12.25
C LYS A 203 8.04 20.81 12.30
N SER A 204 8.52 21.66 11.38
CA SER A 204 8.11 23.07 11.30
C SER A 204 6.61 23.22 11.00
N LEU A 205 6.04 22.29 10.22
CA LEU A 205 4.62 22.21 9.91
C LEU A 205 3.80 21.55 11.03
N LYS A 206 4.43 21.14 12.14
CA LYS A 206 3.78 20.41 13.24
C LYS A 206 3.05 19.16 12.71
N LEU A 207 3.72 18.41 11.85
CA LEU A 207 3.31 17.08 11.41
C LEU A 207 4.12 16.05 12.20
N ASP A 208 3.44 15.12 12.86
CA ASP A 208 4.10 13.98 13.48
C ASP A 208 4.70 13.08 12.38
N VAL A 209 5.98 12.72 12.49
CA VAL A 209 6.63 11.82 11.53
C VAL A 209 6.71 10.42 12.12
N ILE A 210 6.08 9.47 11.45
CA ILE A 210 6.12 8.05 11.78
C ILE A 210 7.08 7.38 10.78
N PRO A 211 8.30 6.98 11.16
CA PRO A 211 9.11 6.10 10.31
C PRO A 211 8.46 4.70 10.25
N LEU A 212 8.44 4.11 9.06
CA LEU A 212 8.15 2.70 8.82
C LEU A 212 9.40 2.02 8.27
N VAL A 213 9.77 0.89 8.86
CA VAL A 213 10.81 0.00 8.33
C VAL A 213 10.22 -1.42 8.32
N PRO A 214 10.14 -2.12 7.18
CA PRO A 214 9.69 -3.51 7.14
C PRO A 214 10.65 -4.40 7.95
N THR A 215 10.10 -5.30 8.77
CA THR A 215 10.92 -6.16 9.64
C THR A 215 10.61 -7.65 9.55
N PHE A 216 9.71 -8.09 8.67
CA PHE A 216 9.25 -9.48 8.60
C PHE A 216 9.10 -9.93 7.14
N GLY A 217 8.07 -9.44 6.46
CA GLY A 217 7.92 -9.47 5.00
C GLY A 217 8.40 -8.17 4.35
N HIS A 218 8.21 -8.06 3.03
CA HIS A 218 8.62 -6.91 2.21
C HIS A 218 10.11 -6.53 2.35
N LEU A 219 10.97 -7.55 2.49
CA LEU A 219 12.42 -7.38 2.63
C LEU A 219 13.19 -7.62 1.33
N GLU A 220 12.53 -7.62 0.17
CA GLU A 220 13.14 -7.82 -1.14
C GLU A 220 14.30 -6.87 -1.39
N TRP A 221 14.18 -5.61 -0.95
CA TRP A 221 15.23 -4.60 -1.09
C TRP A 221 16.53 -5.01 -0.37
N ILE A 222 16.46 -5.76 0.73
CA ILE A 222 17.61 -6.37 1.42
C ILE A 222 17.96 -7.71 0.77
N LEU A 223 17.02 -8.64 0.75
CA LEU A 223 17.28 -10.05 0.56
C LEU A 223 17.54 -10.42 -0.91
N LYS A 224 17.28 -9.54 -1.89
CA LYS A 224 17.55 -9.83 -3.32
C LYS A 224 19.03 -9.96 -3.67
N VAL A 225 19.94 -9.39 -2.88
CA VAL A 225 21.38 -9.46 -3.14
C VAL A 225 22.00 -10.74 -2.57
N GLU A 226 23.01 -11.28 -3.26
CA GLU A 226 23.64 -12.56 -2.90
C GLU A 226 24.19 -12.57 -1.46
N LYS A 227 24.76 -11.45 -1.01
CA LYS A 227 25.28 -11.26 0.35
C LYS A 227 24.27 -11.60 1.46
N PHE A 228 22.98 -11.35 1.22
CA PHE A 228 21.91 -11.55 2.19
C PHE A 228 20.96 -12.70 1.84
N ARG A 229 21.20 -13.40 0.73
CA ARG A 229 20.39 -14.55 0.28
C ARG A 229 20.28 -15.65 1.33
N GLN A 230 21.36 -15.91 2.07
CA GLN A 230 21.39 -16.91 3.14
C GLN A 230 20.41 -16.64 4.30
N TYR A 231 19.90 -15.40 4.44
CA TYR A 231 18.95 -15.01 5.48
C TYR A 231 17.49 -15.15 5.07
N ARG A 232 17.21 -15.60 3.84
CA ARG A 232 15.84 -15.79 3.35
C ARG A 232 15.12 -16.92 4.07
N GLN A 233 13.82 -16.78 4.18
CA GLN A 233 12.93 -17.83 4.63
C GLN A 233 12.91 -19.03 3.67
N ASN A 234 12.84 -18.71 2.37
CA ASN A 234 12.88 -19.65 1.26
C ASN A 234 13.83 -19.08 0.21
N ASP A 235 14.79 -19.86 -0.25
CA ASP A 235 15.82 -19.37 -1.18
C ASP A 235 15.24 -18.82 -2.49
N MET A 236 14.11 -19.38 -2.94
CA MET A 236 13.42 -18.96 -4.17
C MET A 236 12.74 -17.59 -4.04
N PHE A 237 12.40 -17.16 -2.83
CA PHE A 237 11.56 -15.98 -2.61
C PHE A 237 12.26 -14.99 -1.66
N PRO A 238 12.70 -13.83 -2.16
CA PRO A 238 13.50 -12.87 -1.39
C PRO A 238 12.68 -11.92 -0.52
N GLN A 239 11.47 -12.27 -0.07
CA GLN A 239 10.55 -11.34 0.59
C GLN A 239 10.48 -11.49 2.12
N VAL A 240 10.70 -12.69 2.66
CA VAL A 240 10.63 -12.98 4.09
C VAL A 240 12.00 -13.34 4.66
N ILE A 241 12.34 -12.77 5.81
CA ILE A 241 13.57 -13.12 6.54
C ILE A 241 13.38 -14.34 7.45
N CYS A 242 14.41 -15.17 7.55
CA CYS A 242 14.46 -16.31 8.48
C CYS A 242 14.46 -15.81 9.93
N LEU A 243 13.36 -16.05 10.64
CA LEU A 243 13.08 -15.41 11.94
C LEU A 243 14.00 -15.86 13.08
N ALA A 244 14.41 -17.12 13.06
CA ALA A 244 15.37 -17.69 14.01
C ALA A 244 16.83 -17.46 13.57
N ASP A 245 17.09 -16.69 12.52
CA ASP A 245 18.43 -16.29 12.13
C ASP A 245 18.85 -14.98 12.80
N ASP A 246 19.58 -15.06 13.91
CA ASP A 246 20.07 -13.87 14.62
C ASP A 246 20.95 -12.95 13.77
N ASP A 247 21.76 -13.52 12.87
CA ASP A 247 22.62 -12.71 11.98
C ASP A 247 21.76 -11.98 10.94
N GLY A 248 20.79 -12.67 10.35
CA GLY A 248 19.83 -12.07 9.42
C GLY A 248 18.98 -10.99 10.09
N VAL A 249 18.39 -11.30 11.25
CA VAL A 249 17.59 -10.33 12.02
C VAL A 249 18.46 -9.14 12.44
N SER A 250 19.74 -9.32 12.73
CA SER A 250 20.65 -8.19 13.04
C SER A 250 20.81 -7.20 11.88
N VAL A 251 20.70 -7.64 10.63
CA VAL A 251 20.69 -6.74 9.45
C VAL A 251 19.44 -5.84 9.47
N VAL A 252 18.28 -6.40 9.82
CA VAL A 252 17.02 -5.64 9.99
C VAL A 252 17.12 -4.68 11.18
N LEU A 253 17.68 -5.12 12.30
CA LEU A 253 17.91 -4.25 13.47
C LEU A 253 18.84 -3.08 13.14
N GLU A 254 19.85 -3.29 12.29
CA GLU A 254 20.73 -2.22 11.81
C GLU A 254 19.98 -1.21 10.94
N ALA A 255 19.06 -1.65 10.07
CA ALA A 255 18.20 -0.74 9.31
C ALA A 255 17.36 0.15 10.25
N ILE A 256 16.72 -0.45 11.25
CA ILE A 256 15.96 0.26 12.29
C ILE A 256 16.87 1.28 13.00
N ARG A 257 18.05 0.86 13.45
CA ARG A 257 18.99 1.71 14.19
C ARG A 257 19.37 2.96 13.38
N GLN A 258 19.66 2.82 12.09
CA GLN A 258 20.02 3.93 11.22
C GLN A 258 18.84 4.90 11.00
N VAL A 259 17.63 4.39 10.78
CA VAL A 259 16.43 5.23 10.64
C VAL A 259 16.13 5.98 11.93
N VAL A 260 16.17 5.31 13.08
CA VAL A 260 16.00 5.95 14.39
C VAL A 260 17.05 7.02 14.64
N GLN A 261 18.33 6.74 14.34
CA GLN A 261 19.43 7.69 14.53
C GLN A 261 19.21 9.00 13.76
N LEU A 262 18.62 8.94 12.57
CA LEU A 262 18.36 10.13 11.75
C LEU A 262 17.07 10.85 12.15
N HIS A 263 16.07 10.13 12.65
CA HIS A 263 14.77 10.68 13.05
C HIS A 263 14.74 11.22 14.49
N GLN A 264 15.53 10.68 15.42
CA GLN A 264 15.37 10.94 16.87
C GLN A 264 15.48 12.42 17.26
N SER A 265 16.32 13.21 16.58
CA SER A 265 16.48 14.66 16.84
C SER A 265 15.22 15.46 16.47
N PHE A 266 14.35 14.91 15.65
CA PHE A 266 13.08 15.51 15.24
C PHE A 266 11.91 15.06 16.13
N GLY A 267 12.10 14.01 16.91
CA GLY A 267 11.09 13.40 17.79
C GLY A 267 10.37 12.23 17.10
N ILE A 268 10.18 11.13 17.84
CA ILE A 268 9.52 9.91 17.35
C ILE A 268 8.49 9.47 18.38
N THR A 269 7.22 9.74 18.11
CA THR A 269 6.10 9.30 18.97
C THR A 269 5.64 7.89 18.62
N TYR A 270 5.68 7.56 17.33
CA TYR A 270 5.28 6.27 16.77
C TYR A 270 6.39 5.74 15.86
N PHE A 271 6.54 4.42 15.79
CA PHE A 271 7.43 3.74 14.85
C PHE A 271 6.69 2.53 14.28
N HIS A 272 6.64 2.37 12.97
CA HIS A 272 5.93 1.28 12.32
C HIS A 272 6.91 0.20 11.85
N ILE A 273 6.63 -1.08 12.13
CA ILE A 273 7.54 -2.20 11.84
C ILE A 273 7.15 -3.02 10.60
N GLY A 274 6.10 -2.57 9.90
CA GLY A 274 5.50 -3.32 8.80
C GLY A 274 4.82 -4.56 9.37
N ALA A 275 5.43 -5.72 9.15
CA ALA A 275 4.99 -7.04 9.61
C ALA A 275 3.78 -7.63 8.87
N ASP A 276 3.65 -7.27 7.60
CA ASP A 276 2.65 -7.69 6.64
C ASP A 276 3.13 -8.81 5.71
N GLU A 277 2.16 -9.59 5.20
CA GLU A 277 2.24 -10.53 4.07
C GLU A 277 3.37 -11.58 4.11
N ALA A 278 3.86 -11.92 5.30
CA ALA A 278 4.98 -12.84 5.52
C ALA A 278 4.58 -14.32 5.60
N PHE A 279 3.82 -14.85 4.63
CA PHE A 279 3.14 -16.16 4.75
C PHE A 279 4.06 -17.41 4.80
N GLN A 280 5.30 -17.32 4.34
CA GLN A 280 6.22 -18.47 4.20
C GLN A 280 7.08 -18.77 5.43
N PHE A 281 6.87 -18.05 6.54
CA PHE A 281 7.64 -18.22 7.77
C PHE A 281 7.60 -19.66 8.32
N GLY A 282 8.65 -20.07 9.04
CA GLY A 282 8.82 -21.44 9.54
C GLY A 282 9.47 -22.46 8.60
N GLU A 283 9.73 -22.12 7.33
CA GLU A 283 10.40 -22.98 6.33
C GLU A 283 11.93 -23.10 6.41
N CYS A 284 12.68 -22.03 6.76
CA CYS A 284 14.15 -22.06 6.74
C CYS A 284 14.71 -23.05 7.77
N LEU A 285 15.98 -23.46 7.57
CA LEU A 285 16.62 -24.46 8.44
C LEU A 285 16.70 -24.03 9.91
N LYS A 286 16.95 -22.75 10.19
CA LYS A 286 17.04 -22.23 11.57
C LYS A 286 15.66 -22.18 12.23
N ASP A 287 14.62 -21.75 11.52
CA ASP A 287 13.24 -21.79 12.05
C ASP A 287 12.80 -23.22 12.37
N ARG A 288 13.04 -24.16 11.44
CA ARG A 288 12.73 -25.58 11.66
C ARG A 288 13.49 -26.16 12.85
N ARG A 289 14.74 -25.72 13.08
CA ARG A 289 15.51 -26.12 14.26
C ARG A 289 14.89 -25.54 15.53
N TRP A 290 14.56 -24.24 15.54
CA TRP A 290 13.92 -23.58 16.68
C TRP A 290 12.59 -24.26 17.05
N LEU A 291 11.76 -24.60 16.06
CA LEU A 291 10.49 -25.31 16.27
C LEU A 291 10.70 -26.72 16.84
N LYS A 292 11.74 -27.44 16.40
CA LYS A 292 12.10 -28.76 16.95
C LYS A 292 12.58 -28.68 18.40
N GLU A 293 13.33 -27.63 18.75
CA GLU A 293 13.86 -27.40 20.09
C GLU A 293 12.76 -26.91 21.06
N ASN A 294 11.75 -26.20 20.54
CA ASN A 294 10.61 -25.68 21.30
C ASN A 294 9.33 -26.50 21.04
N LYS A 295 9.32 -27.78 21.43
CA LYS A 295 8.25 -28.75 21.08
C LYS A 295 6.80 -28.34 21.37
N ASN A 296 6.57 -27.40 22.29
CA ASN A 296 5.24 -26.91 22.66
C ASN A 296 4.86 -25.60 21.93
N LYS A 297 5.67 -25.17 20.96
CA LYS A 297 5.49 -23.92 20.22
C LYS A 297 5.25 -24.22 18.74
N GLU A 298 4.40 -23.41 18.15
CA GLU A 298 4.04 -23.49 16.73
C GLU A 298 4.66 -22.33 15.94
N LYS A 299 4.43 -22.29 14.62
CA LYS A 299 4.91 -21.19 13.76
C LYS A 299 4.49 -19.82 14.33
N ASP A 300 3.26 -19.68 14.78
CA ASP A 300 2.75 -18.41 15.34
C ASP A 300 3.55 -17.96 16.57
N HIS A 301 4.08 -18.88 17.38
CA HIS A 301 4.95 -18.54 18.50
C HIS A 301 6.29 -17.96 18.04
N LEU A 302 6.83 -18.47 16.94
CA LEU A 302 8.05 -17.93 16.33
C LEU A 302 7.81 -16.51 15.80
N ALA A 303 6.68 -16.28 15.11
CA ALA A 303 6.32 -14.95 14.63
C ALA A 303 6.04 -13.97 15.78
N ALA A 304 5.28 -14.36 16.80
CA ALA A 304 5.02 -13.54 17.98
C ALA A 304 6.31 -13.19 18.74
N MET A 305 7.23 -14.15 18.89
CA MET A 305 8.55 -13.91 19.46
C MET A 305 9.34 -12.88 18.65
N HIS A 306 9.36 -13.00 17.32
CA HIS A 306 10.05 -12.06 16.45
C HIS A 306 9.47 -10.64 16.58
N LEU A 307 8.15 -10.49 16.52
CA LEU A 307 7.49 -9.19 16.69
C LEU A 307 7.81 -8.55 18.05
N ALA A 308 7.80 -9.35 19.12
CA ALA A 308 8.17 -8.90 20.45
C ALA A 308 9.65 -8.48 20.52
N LYS A 309 10.55 -9.24 19.89
CA LYS A 309 12.00 -8.92 19.81
C LYS A 309 12.23 -7.57 19.13
N ILE A 310 11.63 -7.36 17.96
CA ILE A 310 11.73 -6.11 17.20
C ILE A 310 11.15 -4.92 18.01
N ALA A 311 9.95 -5.08 18.56
CA ALA A 311 9.29 -4.01 19.32
C ALA A 311 10.07 -3.61 20.59
N ASN A 312 10.63 -4.60 21.31
CA ASN A 312 11.48 -4.34 22.46
C ASN A 312 12.77 -3.62 22.06
N TYR A 313 13.44 -4.06 20.98
CA TYR A 313 14.62 -3.38 20.47
C TYR A 313 14.35 -1.89 20.19
N ILE A 314 13.27 -1.58 19.47
CA ILE A 314 12.88 -0.19 19.20
C ILE A 314 12.65 0.61 20.49
N LYS A 315 12.00 0.00 21.50
CA LYS A 315 11.80 0.64 22.81
C LYS A 315 13.10 0.84 23.59
N THR A 316 14.14 0.03 23.37
CA THR A 316 15.47 0.31 23.94
C THR A 316 16.12 1.54 23.32
N LEU A 317 15.88 1.79 22.03
CA LEU A 317 16.39 2.97 21.33
C LEU A 317 15.55 4.22 21.65
N ILE A 318 14.24 4.06 21.84
CA ILE A 318 13.28 5.16 22.07
C ILE A 318 12.33 4.78 23.24
N PRO A 319 12.68 5.11 24.50
CA PRO A 319 12.02 4.58 25.71
C PRO A 319 10.50 4.79 25.87
N ASN A 320 9.86 5.66 25.09
CA ASN A 320 8.41 5.94 25.19
C ASN A 320 7.65 5.79 23.86
N VAL A 321 8.27 5.16 22.85
CA VAL A 321 7.66 5.01 21.53
C VAL A 321 6.52 4.00 21.54
N ARG A 322 5.50 4.30 20.74
CA ARG A 322 4.42 3.38 20.39
C ARG A 322 4.79 2.65 19.11
N VAL A 323 4.85 1.33 19.16
CA VAL A 323 5.23 0.52 18.00
C VAL A 323 3.95 0.13 17.27
N LEU A 324 3.88 0.42 15.97
CA LEU A 324 2.76 0.09 15.10
C LEU A 324 3.13 -1.12 14.23
N ALA A 325 2.17 -2.00 13.97
CA ALA A 325 2.33 -3.11 13.04
C ALA A 325 1.05 -3.31 12.22
N TRP A 326 1.20 -3.71 10.97
CA TRP A 326 0.06 -4.17 10.18
C TRP A 326 -0.55 -5.41 10.82
N TYR A 327 -1.88 -5.48 10.82
CA TYR A 327 -2.62 -6.45 11.61
C TYR A 327 -2.72 -7.85 10.97
N ASP A 328 -2.44 -7.99 9.68
CA ASP A 328 -2.83 -9.13 8.85
C ASP A 328 -2.15 -10.44 9.28
N MET A 329 -0.88 -10.40 9.66
CA MET A 329 -0.18 -11.56 10.23
C MET A 329 -0.59 -11.84 11.69
N ILE A 330 -1.04 -10.81 12.43
CA ILE A 330 -1.36 -10.90 13.87
C ILE A 330 -2.80 -11.35 14.11
N LYS A 331 -3.72 -11.11 13.16
CA LYS A 331 -5.18 -11.31 13.34
C LYS A 331 -5.56 -12.74 13.75
N LEU A 332 -4.76 -13.73 13.33
CA LEU A 332 -4.99 -15.15 13.60
C LEU A 332 -4.41 -15.62 14.93
N PHE A 333 -3.50 -14.88 15.56
CA PHE A 333 -2.88 -15.29 16.82
C PHE A 333 -3.91 -15.44 17.94
N GLU A 334 -3.83 -16.54 18.68
CA GLU A 334 -4.67 -16.76 19.85
C GLU A 334 -4.42 -15.71 20.94
N SER A 335 -5.42 -15.40 21.76
CA SER A 335 -5.27 -14.43 22.86
C SER A 335 -4.19 -14.86 23.86
N SER A 336 -4.08 -16.17 24.14
CA SER A 336 -3.03 -16.78 24.96
C SER A 336 -1.62 -16.43 24.45
N LEU A 337 -1.43 -16.44 23.13
CA LEU A 337 -0.18 -16.12 22.48
C LEU A 337 0.14 -14.61 22.55
N ILE A 338 -0.87 -13.77 22.32
CA ILE A 338 -0.75 -12.30 22.47
C ILE A 338 -0.29 -11.96 23.90
N GLU A 339 -0.91 -12.56 24.91
CA GLU A 339 -0.58 -12.35 26.32
C GLU A 339 0.82 -12.87 26.67
N LEU A 340 1.18 -14.06 26.19
CA LEU A 340 2.48 -14.71 26.44
C LEU A 340 3.67 -13.84 25.99
N TYR A 341 3.54 -13.20 24.82
CA TYR A 341 4.58 -12.32 24.26
C TYR A 341 4.33 -10.83 24.54
N HIS A 342 3.31 -10.51 25.34
CA HIS A 342 2.90 -9.15 25.70
C HIS A 342 2.67 -8.23 24.49
N LEU A 343 2.19 -8.79 23.37
CA LEU A 343 2.01 -8.04 22.12
C LEU A 343 0.97 -6.92 22.28
N ASP A 344 -0.03 -7.12 23.14
CA ASP A 344 -1.05 -6.13 23.53
C ASP A 344 -0.46 -4.86 24.16
N LYS A 345 0.71 -4.98 24.82
CA LYS A 345 1.45 -3.88 25.44
C LYS A 345 2.54 -3.32 24.54
N LEU A 346 3.09 -4.15 23.67
CA LEU A 346 4.20 -3.79 22.79
C LEU A 346 3.73 -3.08 21.53
N LEU A 347 2.59 -3.51 20.96
CA LEU A 347 2.12 -3.11 19.64
C LEU A 347 0.76 -2.40 19.68
N GLU A 348 0.57 -1.47 18.74
CA GLU A 348 -0.75 -1.01 18.31
C GLU A 348 -0.97 -1.51 16.88
N VAL A 349 -2.04 -2.28 16.68
CA VAL A 349 -2.33 -2.90 15.39
C VAL A 349 -2.99 -1.90 14.43
N VAL A 350 -2.57 -1.94 13.17
CA VAL A 350 -3.09 -1.13 12.08
C VAL A 350 -3.85 -2.00 11.10
N VAL A 351 -5.16 -1.82 11.08
CA VAL A 351 -6.08 -2.60 10.25
C VAL A 351 -6.14 -1.98 8.86
N TRP A 352 -5.66 -2.68 7.83
CA TRP A 352 -5.67 -2.18 6.45
C TRP A 352 -6.67 -2.92 5.58
N ASP A 353 -7.41 -2.17 4.76
CA ASP A 353 -8.28 -2.70 3.71
C ASP A 353 -8.63 -1.57 2.73
N TYR A 354 -8.37 -1.82 1.45
CA TYR A 354 -8.50 -0.84 0.38
C TYR A 354 -9.77 -1.05 -0.45
N SER A 355 -10.53 -2.12 -0.21
CA SER A 355 -11.81 -2.35 -0.87
C SER A 355 -12.87 -1.34 -0.44
N GLU A 356 -13.88 -1.10 -1.29
CA GLU A 356 -15.01 -0.24 -0.94
C GLU A 356 -15.90 -0.86 0.16
N THR A 357 -15.79 -2.16 0.40
CA THR A 357 -16.59 -2.91 1.39
C THR A 357 -15.83 -3.22 2.68
N LEU A 358 -14.52 -3.00 2.71
CA LEU A 358 -13.61 -3.42 3.78
C LEU A 358 -13.74 -4.92 4.12
N GLN A 359 -13.81 -5.74 3.07
CA GLN A 359 -13.98 -7.19 3.16
C GLN A 359 -12.81 -7.98 2.60
N GLN A 360 -11.79 -7.31 2.03
CA GLN A 360 -10.58 -7.96 1.54
C GLN A 360 -9.89 -8.73 2.67
N GLN A 361 -10.07 -8.30 3.92
CA GLN A 361 -9.54 -9.01 5.11
C GLN A 361 -9.98 -10.48 5.24
N ASN A 362 -11.07 -10.87 4.58
CA ASN A 362 -11.71 -12.18 4.63
C ASN A 362 -11.48 -12.98 3.34
N GLU A 363 -10.31 -12.86 2.67
CA GLU A 363 -10.04 -13.43 1.34
C GLU A 363 -10.45 -14.90 1.17
N THR A 364 -10.27 -15.73 2.20
CA THR A 364 -10.68 -17.14 2.18
C THR A 364 -12.17 -17.28 1.89
N PHE A 365 -13.00 -16.40 2.46
CA PHE A 365 -14.43 -16.39 2.21
C PHE A 365 -14.78 -15.66 0.93
N ALA A 366 -14.10 -14.57 0.58
CA ALA A 366 -14.33 -13.83 -0.67
C ALA A 366 -14.26 -14.74 -1.91
N LYS A 367 -13.30 -15.67 -1.95
CA LYS A 367 -13.20 -16.68 -3.03
C LYS A 367 -14.36 -17.67 -3.07
N ILE A 368 -14.96 -17.97 -1.92
CA ILE A 368 -16.18 -18.82 -1.84
C ILE A 368 -17.39 -18.03 -2.33
N ILE A 369 -17.43 -16.72 -2.05
CA ILE A 369 -18.55 -15.84 -2.41
C ILE A 369 -18.74 -15.74 -3.92
N ASP A 370 -17.66 -15.60 -4.66
CA ASP A 370 -17.69 -15.44 -6.12
C ASP A 370 -18.28 -16.66 -6.85
N LYS A 371 -18.40 -17.81 -6.15
CA LYS A 371 -18.99 -19.05 -6.67
C LYS A 371 -20.41 -19.33 -6.17
N CYS A 372 -20.93 -18.56 -5.22
CA CYS A 372 -22.24 -18.81 -4.62
C CYS A 372 -23.34 -17.98 -5.28
N GLU A 373 -24.38 -18.64 -5.82
CA GLU A 373 -25.58 -17.96 -6.34
C GLU A 373 -26.44 -17.26 -5.26
N PHE A 374 -26.16 -17.48 -3.96
CA PHE A 374 -26.93 -16.95 -2.84
C PHE A 374 -26.39 -15.61 -2.29
N TYR A 375 -26.40 -14.57 -3.12
CA TYR A 375 -25.81 -13.26 -2.80
C TYR A 375 -26.30 -12.62 -1.47
N GLU A 376 -27.61 -12.63 -1.20
CA GLU A 376 -28.16 -11.99 0.01
C GLU A 376 -27.81 -12.73 1.32
N THR A 377 -27.72 -14.06 1.28
CA THR A 377 -27.34 -14.85 2.46
C THR A 377 -25.88 -14.63 2.81
N LEU A 378 -25.03 -14.48 1.78
CA LEU A 378 -23.61 -14.22 1.96
C LEU A 378 -23.31 -12.84 2.52
N LYS A 379 -24.12 -11.82 2.22
CA LYS A 379 -23.99 -10.50 2.86
C LYS A 379 -24.14 -10.58 4.39
N ILE A 380 -25.13 -11.33 4.88
CA ILE A 380 -25.32 -11.50 6.33
C ILE A 380 -24.13 -12.22 6.94
N PHE A 381 -23.62 -13.26 6.29
CA PHE A 381 -22.46 -14.00 6.75
C PHE A 381 -21.19 -13.11 6.79
N LEU A 382 -20.97 -12.28 5.77
CA LEU A 382 -19.87 -11.31 5.75
C LEU A 382 -19.95 -10.29 6.88
N ILE A 383 -21.15 -9.77 7.18
CA ILE A 383 -21.35 -8.86 8.30
C ILE A 383 -21.01 -9.56 9.62
N ILE A 384 -21.49 -10.79 9.82
CA ILE A 384 -21.19 -11.59 11.02
C ILE A 384 -19.68 -11.85 11.15
N LEU A 385 -19.01 -12.24 10.06
CA LEU A 385 -17.56 -12.44 10.06
C LEU A 385 -16.82 -11.17 10.40
N GLN A 386 -17.24 -10.04 9.84
CA GLN A 386 -16.62 -8.75 10.13
C GLN A 386 -16.81 -8.35 11.59
N GLU A 387 -18.02 -8.48 12.13
CA GLU A 387 -18.28 -8.28 13.56
C GLU A 387 -17.39 -9.20 14.40
N PHE A 388 -17.25 -10.47 14.04
CA PHE A 388 -16.38 -11.41 14.75
C PHE A 388 -14.92 -10.96 14.71
N THR A 389 -14.40 -10.55 13.55
CA THR A 389 -13.02 -10.06 13.40
C THR A 389 -12.76 -8.84 14.27
N TRP A 390 -13.64 -7.84 14.27
CA TRP A 390 -13.48 -6.64 15.10
C TRP A 390 -13.59 -6.94 16.60
N ASN A 391 -14.52 -7.80 17.03
CA ASN A 391 -14.65 -8.22 18.43
C ASN A 391 -13.43 -9.02 18.90
N SER A 392 -12.95 -9.96 18.07
CA SER A 392 -11.74 -10.75 18.34
C SER A 392 -10.52 -9.86 18.49
N LEU A 393 -10.36 -8.87 17.61
CA LEU A 393 -9.26 -7.91 17.68
C LEU A 393 -9.36 -7.01 18.93
N ALA A 394 -10.56 -6.52 19.26
CA ALA A 394 -10.80 -5.69 20.44
C ALA A 394 -10.59 -6.45 21.77
N ALA A 395 -10.83 -7.76 21.78
CA ALA A 395 -10.55 -8.61 22.93
C ALA A 395 -9.03 -8.77 23.19
N LYS A 396 -8.21 -8.67 22.14
CA LYS A 396 -6.74 -8.86 22.21
C LYS A 396 -5.99 -7.54 22.37
N PHE A 397 -6.41 -6.49 21.69
CA PHE A 397 -5.71 -5.21 21.63
C PHE A 397 -6.60 -4.07 22.11
N PRO A 398 -6.16 -3.29 23.12
CA PRO A 398 -6.96 -2.16 23.62
C PRO A 398 -6.99 -0.97 22.64
N ILE A 399 -6.05 -0.90 21.69
CA ILE A 399 -5.85 0.25 20.81
C ILE A 399 -5.71 -0.24 19.37
N VAL A 400 -6.38 0.45 18.45
CA VAL A 400 -6.39 0.11 17.03
C VAL A 400 -6.28 1.35 16.14
N TRP A 401 -5.77 1.16 14.93
CA TRP A 401 -5.79 2.12 13.84
C TRP A 401 -6.52 1.53 12.63
N GLY A 402 -7.08 2.40 11.79
CA GLY A 402 -7.53 2.02 10.45
C GLY A 402 -6.54 2.50 9.38
N SER A 403 -6.56 1.84 8.23
CA SER A 403 -5.74 2.19 7.07
C SER A 403 -6.54 2.07 5.78
N SER A 404 -6.76 3.22 5.15
CA SER A 404 -7.42 3.43 3.85
C SER A 404 -6.38 3.78 2.78
N ALA A 405 -6.75 3.92 1.51
CA ALA A 405 -5.83 4.34 0.46
C ALA A 405 -6.25 5.64 -0.26
N TYR A 406 -5.27 6.36 -0.82
CA TYR A 406 -5.48 7.46 -1.76
C TYR A 406 -4.86 7.21 -3.16
N LYS A 407 -3.94 6.23 -3.27
CA LYS A 407 -3.35 5.72 -4.52
C LYS A 407 -2.73 4.33 -4.33
N GLY A 408 -2.41 3.64 -5.42
CA GLY A 408 -1.56 2.45 -5.45
C GLY A 408 -2.18 1.16 -4.96
N ALA A 409 -3.51 1.11 -4.73
CA ALA A 409 -4.16 -0.03 -4.09
C ALA A 409 -5.15 -0.80 -4.99
N ASN A 410 -5.24 -0.44 -6.28
CA ASN A 410 -6.20 -1.02 -7.22
C ASN A 410 -5.65 -2.19 -8.05
N GLY A 411 -4.33 -2.41 -8.02
CA GLY A 411 -3.62 -3.43 -8.78
C GLY A 411 -2.23 -2.96 -9.17
N PRO A 412 -1.29 -3.88 -9.43
CA PRO A 412 0.13 -3.56 -9.65
C PRO A 412 0.41 -2.70 -10.90
N LEU A 413 -0.49 -2.71 -11.89
CA LEU A 413 -0.39 -1.92 -13.14
C LEU A 413 -1.27 -0.66 -13.13
N SER A 414 -1.77 -0.23 -11.97
CA SER A 414 -2.71 0.89 -11.88
C SER A 414 -2.00 2.23 -12.06
N ALA A 415 -1.76 2.65 -13.30
CA ALA A 415 -1.08 3.93 -13.60
C ALA A 415 -1.98 5.17 -13.41
N PHE A 416 -3.29 5.00 -13.49
CA PHE A 416 -4.26 6.09 -13.54
C PHE A 416 -5.15 6.13 -12.31
N LEU A 417 -5.34 7.33 -11.76
CA LEU A 417 -6.14 7.55 -10.55
C LEU A 417 -7.61 7.11 -10.74
N ASP A 418 -8.11 6.34 -9.77
CA ASP A 418 -9.54 6.12 -9.53
C ASP A 418 -10.00 6.88 -8.28
N LEU A 419 -10.30 8.17 -8.47
CA LEU A 419 -10.69 9.05 -7.37
C LEU A 419 -11.97 8.58 -6.65
N LYS A 420 -12.91 7.97 -7.39
CA LYS A 420 -14.20 7.54 -6.88
C LYS A 420 -14.05 6.33 -5.97
N HIS A 421 -13.20 5.38 -6.36
CA HIS A 421 -12.84 4.23 -5.54
C HIS A 421 -12.24 4.67 -4.19
N TYR A 422 -11.16 5.46 -4.21
CA TYR A 422 -10.49 5.89 -2.98
C TYR A 422 -11.41 6.70 -2.06
N PHE A 423 -12.25 7.59 -2.64
CA PHE A 423 -13.27 8.31 -1.88
C PHE A 423 -14.25 7.38 -1.17
N ARG A 424 -14.72 6.32 -1.85
CA ARG A 424 -15.65 5.33 -1.28
C ARG A 424 -14.99 4.46 -0.21
N ASN A 425 -13.76 3.99 -0.45
CA ASN A 425 -12.97 3.28 0.55
C ASN A 425 -12.84 4.10 1.85
N ASN A 426 -12.48 5.37 1.75
CA ASN A 426 -12.34 6.24 2.92
C ASN A 426 -13.69 6.50 3.62
N LYS A 427 -14.79 6.61 2.87
CA LYS A 427 -16.16 6.67 3.44
C LYS A 427 -16.57 5.39 4.17
N SER A 428 -16.16 4.22 3.70
CA SER A 428 -16.41 2.95 4.38
C SER A 428 -15.67 2.88 5.71
N TRP A 429 -14.44 3.41 5.77
CA TRP A 429 -13.70 3.56 7.03
C TRP A 429 -14.42 4.43 8.07
N ILE A 430 -15.07 5.52 7.65
CA ILE A 430 -15.93 6.33 8.55
C ILE A 430 -17.04 5.47 9.15
N THR A 431 -17.72 4.68 8.31
CA THR A 431 -18.82 3.81 8.74
C THR A 431 -18.33 2.76 9.74
N HIS A 432 -17.19 2.13 9.49
CA HIS A 432 -16.64 1.08 10.35
C HIS A 432 -16.12 1.63 11.67
N ARG A 433 -15.48 2.80 11.65
CA ARG A 433 -15.07 3.49 12.88
C ARG A 433 -16.25 3.78 13.80
N LYS A 434 -17.41 4.15 13.25
CA LYS A 434 -18.62 4.36 14.07
C LYS A 434 -19.18 3.06 14.62
N ALA A 435 -19.27 2.03 13.78
CA ALA A 435 -19.86 0.75 14.15
C ALA A 435 -19.03 0.03 15.22
N TYR A 436 -17.70 0.01 15.07
CA TYR A 436 -16.82 -0.87 15.84
C TYR A 436 -15.80 -0.14 16.70
N GLY A 437 -15.56 1.15 16.48
CA GLY A 437 -14.47 1.84 17.16
C GLY A 437 -14.70 2.08 18.66
N THR A 438 -15.90 1.85 19.18
CA THR A 438 -16.20 1.84 20.63
C THR A 438 -15.88 0.50 21.30
N LEU A 439 -15.61 -0.56 20.53
CA LEU A 439 -15.15 -1.84 21.07
C LEU A 439 -13.74 -1.73 21.68
N PHE A 440 -12.95 -0.76 21.20
CA PHE A 440 -11.59 -0.50 21.64
C PHE A 440 -11.56 0.61 22.68
N ARG A 441 -10.59 0.54 23.61
CA ARG A 441 -10.31 1.67 24.53
C ARG A 441 -9.95 2.93 23.74
N THR A 442 -9.23 2.78 22.62
CA THR A 442 -8.92 3.90 21.74
C THR A 442 -8.80 3.44 20.29
N PHE A 443 -9.65 3.97 19.42
CA PHE A 443 -9.38 3.96 17.98
C PHE A 443 -8.60 5.23 17.65
N ARG A 444 -7.29 5.08 17.39
CA ARG A 444 -6.31 6.16 17.46
C ARG A 444 -6.38 7.11 16.26
N GLY A 445 -6.66 6.60 15.07
CA GLY A 445 -6.73 7.40 13.86
C GLY A 445 -6.80 6.59 12.58
N LEU A 446 -6.69 7.30 11.47
CA LEU A 446 -6.68 6.74 10.12
C LEU A 446 -5.35 7.07 9.43
N ILE A 447 -4.70 6.04 8.91
CA ILE A 447 -3.61 6.16 7.96
C ILE A 447 -4.21 6.11 6.55
N ILE A 448 -3.83 7.02 5.67
CA ILE A 448 -4.29 7.06 4.27
C ILE A 448 -3.06 6.76 3.42
N THR A 449 -2.97 5.53 2.92
CA THR A 449 -1.82 4.97 2.21
C THR A 449 -1.73 5.38 0.77
N GLY A 450 -0.50 5.51 0.30
CA GLY A 450 -0.20 5.78 -1.09
C GLY A 450 0.97 4.95 -1.54
N TRP A 451 0.68 3.72 -1.95
CA TRP A 451 1.65 2.74 -2.38
C TRP A 451 2.30 3.16 -3.69
N GLN A 452 3.62 2.99 -3.80
CA GLN A 452 4.38 3.32 -5.00
C GLN A 452 4.43 2.15 -5.98
N ARG A 453 4.46 0.93 -5.44
CA ARG A 453 4.41 -0.37 -6.12
C ARG A 453 3.96 -1.43 -5.10
N TYR A 454 3.60 -2.63 -5.56
CA TYR A 454 3.11 -3.72 -4.68
C TYR A 454 4.23 -4.41 -3.90
N ASP A 455 5.39 -4.58 -4.52
CA ASP A 455 6.62 -5.11 -3.92
C ASP A 455 7.83 -4.52 -4.66
N HIS A 456 9.06 -4.83 -4.23
CA HIS A 456 10.28 -4.24 -4.84
C HIS A 456 10.51 -4.64 -6.30
N PHE A 457 9.88 -5.72 -6.79
CA PHE A 457 9.97 -6.21 -8.17
C PHE A 457 8.81 -5.74 -9.06
N ALA A 458 7.68 -5.35 -8.48
CA ALA A 458 6.54 -4.81 -9.22
C ALA A 458 6.86 -3.45 -9.86
N VAL A 459 6.19 -3.12 -10.97
CA VAL A 459 6.30 -1.79 -11.62
C VAL A 459 5.62 -0.69 -10.81
N LEU A 460 5.84 0.57 -11.20
CA LEU A 460 5.23 1.74 -10.57
C LEU A 460 3.72 1.81 -10.74
N CYS A 461 2.97 2.06 -9.67
CA CYS A 461 1.54 2.39 -9.71
C CYS A 461 1.31 3.89 -10.00
N GLU A 462 0.15 4.45 -9.59
CA GLU A 462 -0.19 5.85 -9.85
C GLU A 462 0.88 6.79 -9.25
N LEU A 463 1.31 7.82 -9.97
CA LEU A 463 2.30 8.77 -9.46
C LEU A 463 1.70 9.67 -8.36
N LEU A 464 2.50 10.00 -7.34
CA LEU A 464 2.11 10.93 -6.26
C LEU A 464 1.48 12.26 -6.76
N PRO A 465 2.04 13.01 -7.73
CA PRO A 465 1.42 14.22 -8.27
C PRO A 465 0.02 14.03 -8.84
N VAL A 466 -0.23 12.88 -9.48
CA VAL A 466 -1.54 12.55 -10.04
C VAL A 466 -2.55 12.27 -8.93
N ALA A 467 -2.09 11.81 -7.76
CA ALA A 467 -2.94 11.44 -6.64
C ALA A 467 -3.23 12.56 -5.63
N LEU A 468 -2.63 13.75 -5.76
CA LEU A 468 -2.86 14.84 -4.78
C LEU A 468 -4.33 15.25 -4.61
N PRO A 469 -5.17 15.30 -5.66
CA PRO A 469 -6.61 15.50 -5.49
C PRO A 469 -7.26 14.45 -4.59
N SER A 470 -6.84 13.19 -4.71
CA SER A 470 -7.29 12.08 -3.85
C SER A 470 -6.81 12.25 -2.41
N VAL A 471 -5.56 12.68 -2.19
CA VAL A 471 -5.03 12.98 -0.85
C VAL A 471 -5.90 14.03 -0.15
N VAL A 472 -6.14 15.17 -0.82
CA VAL A 472 -6.92 16.27 -0.23
C VAL A 472 -8.36 15.85 0.04
N LEU A 473 -8.99 15.17 -0.91
CA LEU A 473 -10.36 14.70 -0.77
C LEU A 473 -10.50 13.72 0.41
N ASN A 474 -9.63 12.73 0.51
CA ASN A 474 -9.69 11.71 1.56
C ASN A 474 -9.29 12.25 2.94
N LEU A 475 -8.38 13.24 3.01
CA LEU A 475 -8.14 13.98 4.26
C LEU A 475 -9.38 14.71 4.76
N LEU A 476 -10.11 15.35 3.85
CA LEU A 476 -11.35 16.06 4.19
C LEU A 476 -12.45 15.09 4.61
N VAL A 477 -12.55 13.90 3.99
CA VAL A 477 -13.44 12.83 4.45
C VAL A 477 -13.06 12.36 5.87
N ALA A 478 -11.78 12.06 6.12
CA ALA A 478 -11.28 11.64 7.43
C ALA A 478 -11.46 12.71 8.52
N LYS A 479 -11.38 13.99 8.16
CA LYS A 479 -11.63 15.12 9.06
C LYS A 479 -13.13 15.30 9.36
N ALA A 480 -13.96 15.26 8.32
CA ALA A 480 -15.39 15.49 8.39
C ALA A 480 -16.17 14.35 9.07
N GLY A 481 -15.74 13.11 8.85
CA GLY A 481 -16.53 11.93 9.16
C GLY A 481 -17.86 11.91 8.40
N ASP A 482 -18.95 11.75 9.14
CA ASP A 482 -20.32 11.76 8.66
C ASP A 482 -21.06 13.08 8.92
N LYS A 483 -20.42 14.03 9.60
CA LYS A 483 -21.03 15.32 9.97
C LYS A 483 -21.43 16.15 8.75
N PHE A 484 -20.81 15.88 7.59
CA PHE A 484 -20.98 16.66 6.37
C PHE A 484 -21.40 15.79 5.18
N SER A 485 -22.28 16.37 4.36
CA SER A 485 -22.67 15.78 3.08
C SER A 485 -21.48 15.64 2.13
N THR A 486 -21.55 14.68 1.20
CA THR A 486 -20.58 14.54 0.11
C THR A 486 -20.41 15.84 -0.68
N GLN A 487 -21.51 16.55 -0.91
CA GLN A 487 -21.55 17.86 -1.56
C GLN A 487 -20.67 18.90 -0.85
N SER A 488 -20.76 18.96 0.49
CA SER A 488 -19.96 19.87 1.31
C SER A 488 -18.47 19.52 1.28
N ILE A 489 -18.14 18.23 1.29
CA ILE A 489 -16.75 17.74 1.19
C ILE A 489 -16.17 18.10 -0.18
N ILE A 490 -16.90 17.89 -1.26
CA ILE A 490 -16.49 18.27 -2.62
C ILE A 490 -16.25 19.78 -2.71
N LYS A 491 -17.12 20.61 -2.10
CA LYS A 491 -16.94 22.06 -2.05
C LYS A 491 -15.66 22.45 -1.28
N ALA A 492 -15.39 21.79 -0.15
CA ALA A 492 -14.17 22.01 0.61
C ALA A 492 -12.92 21.58 -0.18
N ALA A 493 -12.97 20.44 -0.87
CA ALA A 493 -11.89 19.96 -1.72
C ALA A 493 -11.63 20.89 -2.92
N THR A 494 -12.70 21.42 -3.53
CA THR A 494 -12.61 22.44 -4.61
C THR A 494 -11.83 23.66 -4.13
N ALA A 495 -12.17 24.19 -2.94
CA ALA A 495 -11.47 25.35 -2.39
C ALA A 495 -10.03 25.01 -1.98
N ALA A 496 -9.80 23.82 -1.40
CA ALA A 496 -8.48 23.36 -0.97
C ALA A 496 -7.48 23.17 -2.10
N LEU A 497 -7.96 22.77 -3.28
CA LEU A 497 -7.18 22.59 -4.49
C LEU A 497 -7.14 23.86 -5.37
N ASN A 498 -7.59 25.00 -4.83
CA ASN A 498 -7.64 26.31 -5.52
C ASN A 498 -8.34 26.24 -6.89
N CYS A 499 -9.45 25.52 -6.99
CA CYS A 499 -10.20 25.40 -8.24
C CYS A 499 -11.16 26.59 -8.43
N THR A 500 -11.19 27.14 -9.65
CA THR A 500 -12.16 28.19 -10.02
C THR A 500 -13.55 27.64 -10.30
N SER A 501 -13.63 26.36 -10.71
CA SER A 501 -14.88 25.64 -10.91
C SER A 501 -14.97 24.44 -9.97
N ARG A 502 -16.19 23.96 -9.75
CA ARG A 502 -16.44 22.88 -8.81
C ARG A 502 -15.94 21.54 -9.37
N ILE A 503 -15.15 20.82 -8.56
CA ILE A 503 -14.66 19.50 -8.95
C ILE A 503 -15.79 18.44 -8.96
N SER A 504 -15.62 17.43 -9.80
CA SER A 504 -16.47 16.27 -9.93
C SER A 504 -15.68 14.99 -9.70
N LEU A 505 -16.26 14.05 -8.97
CA LEU A 505 -15.69 12.71 -8.78
C LEU A 505 -15.80 11.84 -10.05
N GLU A 506 -16.65 12.22 -11.00
CA GLU A 506 -16.93 11.47 -12.23
C GLU A 506 -16.14 12.01 -13.43
N TYR A 507 -15.82 13.30 -13.40
CA TYR A 507 -15.23 14.00 -14.53
C TYR A 507 -13.88 14.60 -14.16
N MET A 508 -12.79 13.92 -14.52
CA MET A 508 -11.43 14.38 -14.20
C MET A 508 -11.07 15.73 -14.85
N HIS A 509 -11.68 16.10 -15.98
CA HIS A 509 -11.50 17.44 -16.58
C HIS A 509 -12.00 18.58 -15.68
N SER A 510 -12.84 18.30 -14.68
CA SER A 510 -13.24 19.33 -13.70
C SER A 510 -12.06 19.88 -12.88
N PHE A 511 -10.95 19.14 -12.85
CA PHE A 511 -9.72 19.55 -12.16
C PHE A 511 -8.82 20.47 -12.99
N ASP A 512 -9.11 20.68 -14.29
CA ASP A 512 -8.33 21.59 -15.15
C ASP A 512 -8.39 23.05 -14.68
N SER A 513 -9.38 23.36 -13.84
CA SER A 513 -9.56 24.67 -13.22
C SER A 513 -8.81 24.86 -11.89
N CYS A 514 -8.10 23.84 -11.42
CA CYS A 514 -7.43 23.78 -10.12
C CYS A 514 -5.97 24.25 -10.17
N ASN A 515 -5.40 24.53 -9.01
CA ASN A 515 -4.00 24.87 -8.85
C ASN A 515 -3.41 24.21 -7.59
N PHE A 516 -2.71 23.09 -7.81
CA PHE A 516 -2.00 22.32 -6.78
C PHE A 516 -0.64 21.84 -7.32
N PRO A 517 0.32 21.45 -6.45
CA PRO A 517 1.64 20.99 -6.89
C PRO A 517 1.53 19.81 -7.87
N GLY A 518 2.07 19.94 -9.07
CA GLY A 518 2.01 18.89 -10.10
C GLY A 518 0.71 18.85 -10.91
N VAL A 519 -0.13 19.89 -10.87
CA VAL A 519 -1.39 19.96 -11.64
C VAL A 519 -1.19 19.77 -13.15
N GLU A 520 -0.13 20.33 -13.73
CA GLU A 520 0.17 20.17 -15.17
C GLU A 520 0.43 18.70 -15.51
N LEU A 521 1.19 17.99 -14.68
CA LEU A 521 1.45 16.57 -14.85
C LEU A 521 0.17 15.74 -14.68
N PHE A 522 -0.69 16.11 -13.72
CA PHE A 522 -2.01 15.51 -13.54
C PHE A 522 -2.85 15.62 -14.83
N SER A 523 -2.96 16.82 -15.41
CA SER A 523 -3.76 17.05 -16.62
C SER A 523 -3.19 16.35 -17.86
N VAL A 524 -1.86 16.29 -18.01
CA VAL A 524 -1.22 15.59 -19.13
C VAL A 524 -1.38 14.07 -19.00
N ILE A 525 -1.21 13.49 -17.81
CA ILE A 525 -1.45 12.04 -17.59
C ILE A 525 -2.92 11.68 -17.81
N HIS A 526 -3.85 12.57 -17.43
CA HIS A 526 -5.26 12.37 -17.73
C HIS A 526 -5.53 12.39 -19.25
N SER A 527 -4.94 13.35 -19.97
CA SER A 527 -5.01 13.42 -21.44
C SER A 527 -4.42 12.17 -22.09
N LEU A 528 -3.26 11.70 -21.62
CA LEU A 528 -2.62 10.46 -22.07
C LEU A 528 -3.55 9.24 -21.89
N ARG A 529 -4.21 9.11 -20.73
CA ARG A 529 -5.19 8.04 -20.48
C ARG A 529 -6.28 8.02 -21.55
N ASN A 530 -6.85 9.19 -21.83
CA ASN A 530 -7.94 9.32 -22.79
C ASN A 530 -7.45 9.01 -24.21
N HIS A 531 -6.26 9.48 -24.57
CA HIS A 531 -5.66 9.22 -25.87
C HIS A 531 -5.33 7.72 -26.07
N ILE A 532 -4.79 7.05 -25.05
CA ILE A 532 -4.58 5.58 -25.08
C ILE A 532 -5.91 4.83 -25.27
N LYS A 533 -7.00 5.27 -24.64
CA LYS A 533 -8.33 4.68 -24.88
C LYS A 533 -8.79 4.86 -26.33
N VAL A 534 -8.58 6.05 -26.90
CA VAL A 534 -8.91 6.32 -28.31
C VAL A 534 -8.10 5.40 -29.22
N ILE A 535 -6.78 5.32 -29.04
CA ILE A 535 -5.89 4.41 -29.80
C ILE A 535 -6.37 2.96 -29.71
N LYS A 536 -6.71 2.47 -28.51
CA LYS A 536 -7.24 1.11 -28.33
C LYS A 536 -8.49 0.90 -29.18
N SER A 537 -9.45 1.82 -29.15
CA SER A 537 -10.70 1.70 -29.90
C SER A 537 -10.53 1.87 -31.43
N GLU A 538 -9.76 2.86 -31.87
CA GLU A 538 -9.63 3.24 -33.28
C GLU A 538 -8.61 2.40 -34.04
N VAL A 539 -7.60 1.86 -33.34
CA VAL A 539 -6.52 1.09 -33.95
C VAL A 539 -6.59 -0.37 -33.48
N PHE A 540 -6.25 -0.65 -32.22
CA PHE A 540 -6.02 -2.04 -31.79
C PHE A 540 -7.29 -2.91 -31.82
N GLU A 541 -8.45 -2.32 -31.56
CA GLU A 541 -9.73 -3.02 -31.55
C GLU A 541 -10.53 -2.85 -32.84
N SER A 542 -10.07 -2.00 -33.76
CA SER A 542 -10.75 -1.69 -35.02
C SER A 542 -10.97 -2.95 -35.86
N HIS A 543 -12.17 -3.04 -36.46
CA HIS A 543 -12.50 -4.08 -37.42
C HIS A 543 -11.55 -4.07 -38.63
N GLN A 544 -11.03 -2.90 -39.01
CA GLN A 544 -10.09 -2.79 -40.12
C GLN A 544 -8.75 -3.44 -39.79
N VAL A 545 -8.20 -3.18 -38.60
CA VAL A 545 -6.95 -3.81 -38.15
C VAL A 545 -7.16 -5.31 -37.97
N LYS A 546 -8.24 -5.72 -37.28
CA LYS A 546 -8.57 -7.12 -37.06
C LYS A 546 -8.90 -7.91 -38.34
N GLY A 547 -9.34 -7.25 -39.41
CA GLY A 547 -9.73 -7.91 -40.67
C GLY A 547 -8.64 -7.94 -41.75
N TRP A 548 -7.77 -6.92 -41.79
CA TRP A 548 -6.81 -6.73 -42.89
C TRP A 548 -5.36 -6.53 -42.44
N LEU A 549 -5.10 -6.40 -41.15
CA LEU A 549 -3.76 -6.27 -40.58
C LEU A 549 -3.54 -7.24 -39.40
N ASN A 550 -4.31 -8.34 -39.35
CA ASN A 550 -4.17 -9.32 -38.29
C ASN A 550 -3.03 -10.31 -38.60
N ARG A 551 -2.80 -11.25 -37.67
CA ARG A 551 -1.83 -12.33 -37.80
C ARG A 551 -1.89 -13.08 -39.13
N PHE A 552 -3.08 -13.39 -39.65
CA PHE A 552 -3.23 -14.08 -40.93
C PHE A 552 -2.76 -13.20 -42.10
N ASN A 553 -3.17 -11.93 -42.12
CA ASN A 553 -2.82 -11.00 -43.19
C ASN A 553 -1.30 -10.78 -43.26
N ILE A 554 -0.69 -10.50 -42.10
CA ILE A 554 0.74 -10.25 -41.96
C ILE A 554 1.55 -11.46 -42.43
N HIS A 555 1.29 -12.65 -41.88
CA HIS A 555 2.10 -13.84 -42.18
C HIS A 555 1.96 -14.38 -43.60
N HIS A 556 0.86 -14.11 -44.30
CA HIS A 556 0.61 -14.65 -45.64
C HIS A 556 0.65 -13.58 -46.74
N GLY A 557 1.02 -12.34 -46.41
CA GLY A 557 1.00 -11.23 -47.37
C GLY A 557 -0.39 -11.00 -47.99
N TYR A 558 -1.47 -11.39 -47.30
CA TYR A 558 -2.81 -11.49 -47.88
C TYR A 558 -3.74 -10.44 -47.29
N THR A 559 -3.98 -9.35 -48.00
CA THR A 559 -4.72 -8.18 -47.48
C THR A 559 -5.33 -7.33 -48.61
N GLN A 560 -6.00 -6.24 -48.24
CA GLN A 560 -6.59 -5.25 -49.14
C GLN A 560 -5.97 -3.88 -48.89
N LEU A 561 -5.22 -3.38 -49.87
CA LEU A 561 -4.43 -2.15 -49.76
C LEU A 561 -5.28 -0.91 -49.40
N TRP A 562 -6.54 -0.84 -49.84
CA TRP A 562 -7.43 0.28 -49.55
C TRP A 562 -7.61 0.51 -48.04
N TYR A 563 -7.81 -0.56 -47.26
CA TYR A 563 -7.92 -0.47 -45.80
C TYR A 563 -6.58 -0.08 -45.17
N LEU A 564 -5.47 -0.63 -45.68
CA LEU A 564 -4.14 -0.31 -45.14
C LEU A 564 -3.78 1.17 -45.28
N LEU A 565 -4.14 1.81 -46.40
CA LEU A 565 -3.84 3.24 -46.62
C LEU A 565 -4.59 4.15 -45.63
N GLN A 566 -5.84 3.82 -45.29
CA GLN A 566 -6.62 4.56 -44.28
C GLN A 566 -6.03 4.38 -42.87
N MET A 567 -5.72 3.13 -42.52
CA MET A 567 -5.11 2.83 -41.21
C MET A 567 -3.74 3.49 -41.07
N LYS A 568 -2.97 3.58 -42.16
CA LYS A 568 -1.64 4.21 -42.16
C LYS A 568 -1.71 5.64 -41.61
N SER A 569 -2.58 6.48 -42.15
CA SER A 569 -2.68 7.88 -41.73
C SER A 569 -3.13 8.03 -40.28
N ILE A 570 -4.05 7.15 -39.83
CA ILE A 570 -4.53 7.14 -38.44
C ILE A 570 -3.40 6.74 -37.48
N ILE A 571 -2.65 5.69 -37.82
CA ILE A 571 -1.53 5.21 -37.02
C ILE A 571 -0.40 6.26 -36.96
N GLU A 572 -0.05 6.89 -38.09
CA GLU A 572 0.99 7.94 -38.13
C GLU A 572 0.63 9.14 -37.25
N MET A 573 -0.65 9.56 -37.26
CA MET A 573 -1.16 10.62 -36.39
C MET A 573 -1.02 10.24 -34.91
N HIS A 574 -1.51 9.06 -34.51
CA HIS A 574 -1.43 8.59 -33.13
C HIS A 574 0.02 8.41 -32.64
N ILE A 575 0.96 7.99 -33.50
CA ILE A 575 2.39 7.93 -33.16
C ILE A 575 2.92 9.33 -32.84
N SER A 576 2.61 10.32 -33.68
CA SER A 576 3.05 11.70 -33.46
C SER A 576 2.52 12.26 -32.13
N ASP A 577 1.23 12.06 -31.87
CA ASP A 577 0.57 12.54 -30.65
C ASP A 577 1.15 11.87 -29.40
N MET A 578 1.34 10.55 -29.43
CA MET A 578 1.97 9.80 -28.34
C MET A 578 3.40 10.27 -28.06
N LEU A 579 4.21 10.53 -29.10
CA LEU A 579 5.57 11.04 -28.91
C LEU A 579 5.57 12.44 -28.29
N ASN A 580 4.62 13.30 -28.65
CA ASN A 580 4.47 14.63 -28.07
C ASN A 580 4.03 14.55 -26.60
N LEU A 581 3.02 13.74 -26.29
CA LEU A 581 2.55 13.50 -24.92
C LEU A 581 3.66 12.93 -24.04
N THR A 582 4.42 11.96 -24.54
CA THR A 582 5.55 11.34 -23.84
C THR A 582 6.61 12.38 -23.46
N LYS A 583 6.99 13.26 -24.40
CA LYS A 583 7.93 14.36 -24.13
C LYS A 583 7.38 15.35 -23.09
N MET A 584 6.09 15.67 -23.15
CA MET A 584 5.45 16.55 -22.16
C MET A 584 5.47 15.92 -20.76
N VAL A 585 5.08 14.65 -20.64
CA VAL A 585 5.15 13.91 -19.37
C VAL A 585 6.57 13.91 -18.83
N GLN A 586 7.55 13.55 -19.67
CA GLN A 586 8.97 13.53 -19.29
C GLN A 586 9.42 14.89 -18.72
N SER A 587 9.12 15.98 -19.43
CA SER A 587 9.45 17.35 -19.01
C SER A 587 8.82 17.71 -17.66
N LEU A 588 7.54 17.38 -17.47
CA LEU A 588 6.79 17.70 -16.25
C LEU A 588 7.18 16.83 -15.06
N MET A 589 7.72 15.63 -15.29
CA MET A 589 8.25 14.78 -14.22
C MET A 589 9.66 15.21 -13.76
N GLN A 590 10.48 15.84 -14.62
CA GLN A 590 11.84 16.27 -14.25
C GLN A 590 11.94 17.08 -12.94
N PRO A 591 11.08 18.06 -12.64
CA PRO A 591 11.15 18.79 -11.36
C PRO A 591 10.71 17.95 -10.15
N ILE A 592 10.01 16.83 -10.37
CA ILE A 592 9.40 16.00 -9.31
C ILE A 592 10.22 14.76 -9.01
N PHE A 593 10.78 14.11 -10.03
CA PHE A 593 11.46 12.82 -9.93
C PHE A 593 12.87 12.87 -10.50
N ARG A 594 13.67 11.84 -10.18
CA ARG A 594 14.98 11.61 -10.79
C ARG A 594 14.83 10.79 -12.06
N LYS A 595 15.87 10.78 -12.90
CA LYS A 595 15.84 10.20 -14.26
C LYS A 595 15.36 8.74 -14.26
N ASN A 596 15.84 7.90 -13.35
CA ASN A 596 15.50 6.47 -13.37
C ASN A 596 14.00 6.21 -13.16
N THR A 597 13.35 6.94 -12.25
CA THR A 597 11.88 6.87 -12.05
C THR A 597 11.11 7.33 -13.28
N ILE A 598 11.60 8.36 -13.97
CA ILE A 598 10.97 8.88 -15.18
C ILE A 598 11.06 7.85 -16.30
N ASP A 599 12.25 7.30 -16.51
CA ASP A 599 12.49 6.29 -17.54
C ASP A 599 11.69 5.02 -17.26
N GLU A 600 11.63 4.53 -16.01
CA GLU A 600 10.83 3.36 -15.63
C GLU A 600 9.34 3.57 -15.96
N TRP A 601 8.78 4.73 -15.61
CA TRP A 601 7.36 5.00 -15.84
C TRP A 601 7.03 5.13 -17.34
N LEU A 602 7.88 5.79 -18.13
CA LEU A 602 7.69 5.91 -19.58
C LEU A 602 7.84 4.55 -20.27
N TYR A 603 8.86 3.78 -19.87
CA TYR A 603 9.13 2.44 -20.41
C TYR A 603 7.93 1.49 -20.24
N GLU A 604 7.23 1.57 -19.10
CA GLU A 604 6.07 0.71 -18.86
C GLU A 604 4.79 1.26 -19.52
N TYR A 605 4.55 2.57 -19.47
CA TYR A 605 3.22 3.12 -19.76
C TYR A 605 3.07 3.86 -21.09
N THR A 606 4.17 4.34 -21.69
CA THR A 606 4.12 5.03 -22.99
C THR A 606 4.74 4.20 -24.10
N ASP A 607 5.89 3.59 -23.84
CA ASP A 607 6.69 2.93 -24.87
C ASP A 607 5.97 1.73 -25.52
N PRO A 608 5.29 0.82 -24.79
CA PRO A 608 4.62 -0.32 -25.39
C PRO A 608 3.52 0.08 -26.39
N ILE A 609 2.84 1.20 -26.16
CA ILE A 609 1.83 1.73 -27.07
C ILE A 609 2.49 2.26 -28.35
N ILE A 610 3.60 3.00 -28.21
CA ILE A 610 4.35 3.54 -29.35
C ILE A 610 4.95 2.41 -30.20
N GLU A 611 5.53 1.40 -29.54
CA GLU A 611 6.10 0.22 -30.18
C GLU A 611 5.05 -0.55 -30.97
N GLN A 612 3.89 -0.83 -30.37
CA GLN A 612 2.80 -1.52 -31.05
C GLN A 612 2.27 -0.75 -32.26
N LEU A 613 2.16 0.57 -32.17
CA LEU A 613 1.77 1.41 -33.31
C LEU A 613 2.82 1.38 -34.44
N ARG A 614 4.11 1.42 -34.09
CA ARG A 614 5.23 1.33 -35.06
C ARG A 614 5.29 -0.02 -35.74
N GLU A 615 5.06 -1.11 -35.01
CA GLU A 615 4.99 -2.47 -35.57
C GLU A 615 3.88 -2.58 -36.62
N LEU A 616 2.67 -2.06 -36.32
CA LEU A 616 1.58 -2.02 -37.30
C LEU A 616 1.94 -1.19 -38.54
N LEU A 617 2.61 -0.04 -38.36
CA LEU A 617 3.07 0.80 -39.48
C LEU A 617 4.12 0.09 -40.36
N GLN A 618 5.02 -0.67 -39.74
CA GLN A 618 5.99 -1.50 -40.44
C GLN A 618 5.29 -2.57 -41.29
N HIS A 619 4.34 -3.31 -40.70
CA HIS A 619 3.57 -4.31 -41.43
C HIS A 619 2.75 -3.73 -42.59
N ILE A 620 2.16 -2.54 -42.41
CA ILE A 620 1.51 -1.83 -43.51
C ILE A 620 2.48 -1.57 -44.65
N SER A 621 3.72 -1.17 -44.33
CA SER A 621 4.75 -0.87 -45.34
C SER A 621 5.19 -2.12 -46.10
N GLU A 622 5.36 -3.25 -45.40
CA GLU A 622 5.67 -4.56 -45.99
C GLU A 622 4.53 -5.03 -46.90
N LEU A 623 3.30 -5.06 -46.39
CA LEU A 623 2.13 -5.51 -47.12
C LEU A 623 1.77 -4.60 -48.31
N LYS A 624 2.08 -3.30 -48.23
CA LYS A 624 1.90 -2.35 -49.33
C LYS A 624 2.77 -2.68 -50.55
N MET A 625 3.83 -3.47 -50.42
CA MET A 625 4.64 -3.90 -51.56
C MET A 625 4.00 -5.06 -52.34
N GLN A 626 3.06 -5.78 -51.72
CA GLN A 626 2.40 -6.92 -52.36
C GLN A 626 1.48 -6.46 -53.51
N ARG A 627 1.68 -7.06 -54.69
CA ARG A 627 0.85 -6.81 -55.90
C ARG A 627 0.14 -8.06 -56.41
N THR A 628 0.64 -9.24 -56.04
CA THR A 628 0.09 -10.54 -56.40
C THR A 628 -0.30 -11.30 -55.14
N PHE A 629 -1.36 -12.11 -55.21
CA PHE A 629 -1.87 -12.83 -54.05
C PHE A 629 -2.08 -14.29 -54.41
N ALA A 630 -1.78 -15.20 -53.49
CA ALA A 630 -2.03 -16.63 -53.68
C ALA A 630 -3.53 -16.88 -53.91
N VAL A 631 -3.86 -17.74 -54.86
CA VAL A 631 -5.23 -18.17 -55.09
C VAL A 631 -5.71 -18.95 -53.86
N ARG A 632 -6.93 -18.67 -53.41
CA ARG A 632 -7.53 -19.45 -52.32
C ARG A 632 -8.05 -20.79 -52.86
N ASN A 633 -7.88 -21.89 -52.13
CA ASN A 633 -7.17 -22.03 -50.86
C ASN A 633 -5.66 -22.21 -51.07
N PHE A 634 -4.85 -21.71 -50.13
CA PHE A 634 -3.40 -21.91 -50.09
C PHE A 634 -2.99 -22.46 -48.71
N ASP A 635 -1.82 -23.08 -48.64
CA ASP A 635 -1.34 -23.71 -47.41
C ASP A 635 -1.10 -22.68 -46.31
N ILE A 636 -1.72 -22.89 -45.14
CA ILE A 636 -1.56 -22.04 -43.95
C ILE A 636 -0.63 -22.77 -42.99
N LYS A 637 0.61 -22.27 -42.89
CA LYS A 637 1.62 -22.83 -41.98
C LYS A 637 1.27 -22.53 -40.52
N ARG A 638 0.40 -23.35 -39.95
CA ARG A 638 0.17 -23.38 -38.50
C ARG A 638 1.45 -23.95 -37.88
N LYS A 639 2.32 -23.10 -37.31
CA LYS A 639 3.36 -23.59 -36.39
C LYS A 639 2.62 -24.42 -35.34
N GLN A 640 2.85 -25.73 -35.31
CA GLN A 640 2.42 -26.55 -34.19
C GLN A 640 3.15 -25.97 -32.99
N MET A 641 2.40 -25.44 -32.03
CA MET A 641 2.93 -25.14 -30.71
C MET A 641 3.24 -26.50 -30.08
N HIS A 642 4.36 -27.11 -30.45
CA HIS A 642 4.93 -28.15 -29.62
C HIS A 642 5.27 -27.46 -28.30
N ALA A 643 4.61 -27.90 -27.24
CA ALA A 643 4.96 -27.52 -25.89
C ALA A 643 6.40 -27.96 -25.66
N SER A 644 7.32 -27.00 -25.67
CA SER A 644 8.65 -27.11 -25.10
C SER A 644 8.60 -26.63 -23.66
#